data_AF-A0A3A3H7J9-F1
#
_entry.id   AF-A0A3A3H7J9-F1
#
_cell.length_a   1.000
_cell.length_b   1.000
_cell.length_c   1.000
_cell.angle_alpha   90.00
_cell.angle_beta   90.00
_cell.angle_gamma   90.00
#
_symmetry.space_group_name_H-M   'P 1'
#
loop_
_entity.id
_entity.type
_entity.pdbx_description
1 polymer ?
#
loop_
_entity_poly.entity_id
_entity_poly.type
_entity_poly.pdbx_seq_one_letter_code
_entity_poly.pdbx_strand_id
1 'polypeptide(L)'
;MSSERINITFEVNGAAVSVSAPPVQRLSALLRDELHLTGTKVGCDAGDCGACTVLIDGEPACACLVPTASVAGSSVRTVEGLANGKLSALQASFLEHGAAQCGICTPALLVAGTALLDRNPHPSEIEVQDALGGILCRCTGYRKIVAAVMGAGGFINASLDPETPPSGLPAISPARGEISSFAPASSPATLTIGEGAYDGVISPLAGEMAGRPEGGGAESAPSQNTPTDITLSRTLNRRLPETGHAVGASPVRLDGIPKVTGTEKFGGDSFPADALAVAVIRSPHYHAAFAFGDLDAYKAANPGIVGVFTAADIPGKNCFGVIPPFADQPALAENTARFRGEAVALVAGEREAITSLDLTKFPITWTELPYMLQPREAQAADAHRIHPSREHNLLTQGFVARGDPEAALAKAAHTVSGEIETSFVEHAYIEPEAGFAHMDGDTLVITACTQAPYMDRDDTAKVLGLAPEKVRIVPTATGGGFGSKLDVSLQPLIGLVAMKTGRPAALAYTRNESMMSTTKRHPASMKATIGADAGGRITGMVFSGDFNTGAYASWGPTVANRVPVHASGPYATPNYRAVGRAIHTNGPIAGAFRGFGVPQATIMQETLYDAMAEKLGLDRLNFRLMNALRNGSETVTGQVLKAGVGIAECLEALKPHWARALADAENFNAENTAKKRGVGVASCWYGCGNTSLPNPSTIKIGISPAGKVVLHQGAVDIGQGSNTVISQIAADALGVPLSLIVLRSADTAITPDAGKTSASRQTFVSGKAAEKSGRSLREKILRFANVSERATLQFDGAALVIREGEATRRVDLAGLAVDADGFVFGAQETYDPPTLPLDEKGQGTPYAQYGYGAQIAELEVDLKLGTVKLIKITAAHDVGRAINPLLVEGQIEGGIAQGIGMALMEEYIPGRTENLHDYLIPTIGDVPPIETILVEVPDPEGPFGAKGLGEHVLIPTAPAILNAIRHATGVLVTKVPATPSRIRAAIREARL
;
A
#
# COMPACT_ATOMS: atom_id res chain seq x y z
N MET A 1 -12.88 -16.12 30.82
CA MET A 1 -14.24 -15.57 30.60
C MET A 1 -15.18 -16.74 30.39
N SER A 2 -16.43 -16.68 30.86
CA SER A 2 -17.37 -17.82 30.69
C SER A 2 -17.57 -18.11 29.20
N SER A 3 -17.34 -19.36 28.80
CA SER A 3 -17.58 -19.88 27.44
C SER A 3 -19.05 -20.21 27.17
N GLU A 4 -19.94 -19.87 28.12
CA GLU A 4 -21.36 -20.11 28.01
C GLU A 4 -21.96 -19.30 26.84
N ARG A 5 -22.50 -20.01 25.85
CA ARG A 5 -23.18 -19.41 24.70
C ARG A 5 -24.64 -19.14 25.07
N ILE A 6 -25.15 -17.98 24.68
CA ILE A 6 -26.57 -17.61 24.81
C ILE A 6 -27.17 -17.41 23.43
N ASN A 7 -28.48 -17.59 23.29
CA ASN A 7 -29.19 -17.25 22.05
C ASN A 7 -29.41 -15.74 21.98
N ILE A 8 -28.90 -15.12 20.93
CA ILE A 8 -28.98 -13.68 20.66
C ILE A 8 -29.81 -13.51 19.39
N THR A 9 -30.88 -12.72 19.47
CA THR A 9 -31.79 -12.47 18.35
C THR A 9 -31.78 -11.00 17.98
N PHE A 10 -31.58 -10.70 16.71
CA PHE A 10 -31.46 -9.34 16.16
C PHE A 10 -31.68 -9.36 14.64
N GLU A 11 -31.71 -8.21 13.98
CA GLU A 11 -31.82 -8.12 12.53
C GLU A 11 -30.45 -7.85 11.90
N VAL A 12 -30.11 -8.52 10.80
CA VAL A 12 -28.92 -8.26 10.00
C VAL A 12 -29.33 -8.07 8.54
N ASN A 13 -29.01 -6.91 7.97
CA ASN A 13 -29.27 -6.59 6.56
C ASN A 13 -30.74 -6.84 6.12
N GLY A 14 -31.72 -6.53 6.97
CA GLY A 14 -33.14 -6.76 6.65
C GLY A 14 -33.70 -8.12 7.10
N ALA A 15 -32.85 -9.04 7.59
CA ALA A 15 -33.24 -10.40 7.94
C ALA A 15 -33.11 -10.66 9.44
N ALA A 16 -34.15 -11.23 10.06
CA ALA A 16 -34.09 -11.67 11.45
C ALA A 16 -33.13 -12.87 11.59
N VAL A 17 -32.21 -12.80 12.55
CA VAL A 17 -31.21 -13.83 12.85
C VAL A 17 -31.31 -14.19 14.33
N SER A 18 -31.20 -15.49 14.64
CA SER A 18 -30.98 -15.99 16.00
C SER A 18 -29.78 -16.91 16.01
N VAL A 19 -28.78 -16.57 16.82
CA VAL A 19 -27.48 -17.25 16.85
C VAL A 19 -27.05 -17.51 18.29
N SER A 20 -26.54 -18.71 18.54
CA SER A 20 -25.94 -19.09 19.83
C SER A 20 -24.48 -18.62 19.84
N ALA A 21 -24.12 -17.68 20.70
CA ALA A 21 -22.77 -17.13 20.78
C ALA A 21 -22.38 -16.72 22.21
N PRO A 22 -21.09 -16.67 22.56
CA PRO A 22 -20.66 -16.09 23.83
C PRO A 22 -21.09 -14.62 23.92
N PRO A 23 -21.66 -14.16 25.05
CA PRO A 23 -22.25 -12.82 25.15
C PRO A 23 -21.23 -11.68 24.97
N VAL A 24 -19.99 -11.93 25.36
CA VAL A 24 -18.86 -10.97 25.28
C VAL A 24 -18.01 -11.15 24.02
N GLN A 25 -18.36 -12.08 23.12
CA GLN A 25 -17.71 -12.15 21.80
C GLN A 25 -17.90 -10.81 21.09
N ARG A 26 -16.90 -10.41 20.29
CA ARG A 26 -16.99 -9.20 19.49
C ARG A 26 -17.97 -9.42 18.33
N LEU A 27 -18.79 -8.42 18.04
CA LEU A 27 -19.74 -8.45 16.93
C LEU A 27 -19.02 -8.69 15.59
N SER A 28 -17.81 -8.17 15.41
CA SER A 28 -16.99 -8.45 14.22
C SER A 28 -16.72 -9.95 14.02
N ALA A 29 -16.40 -10.68 15.09
CA ALA A 29 -16.18 -12.11 15.03
C ALA A 29 -17.49 -12.87 14.76
N LEU A 30 -18.61 -12.47 15.41
CA LEU A 30 -19.90 -13.09 15.13
C LEU A 30 -20.33 -12.91 13.66
N LEU A 31 -20.24 -11.68 13.12
CA LEU A 31 -20.61 -11.40 11.73
C LEU A 31 -19.78 -12.23 10.76
N ARG A 32 -18.47 -12.34 10.99
CA ARG A 32 -17.54 -12.99 10.06
C ARG A 32 -17.52 -14.51 10.19
N ASP A 33 -17.48 -15.02 11.42
CA ASP A 33 -17.18 -16.42 11.69
C ASP A 33 -18.44 -17.28 11.83
N GLU A 34 -19.52 -16.71 12.38
CA GLU A 34 -20.79 -17.43 12.60
C GLU A 34 -21.81 -17.13 11.49
N LEU A 35 -21.85 -15.89 10.99
CA LEU A 35 -22.78 -15.48 9.92
C LEU A 35 -22.15 -15.41 8.52
N HIS A 36 -20.83 -15.59 8.42
CA HIS A 36 -20.08 -15.56 7.15
C HIS A 36 -20.19 -14.25 6.34
N LEU A 37 -20.53 -13.15 7.00
CA LEU A 37 -20.56 -11.79 6.46
C LEU A 37 -19.17 -11.14 6.53
N THR A 38 -18.28 -11.66 5.68
CA THR A 38 -16.85 -11.29 5.64
C THR A 38 -16.56 -9.89 5.08
N GLY A 39 -17.57 -9.16 4.59
CA GLY A 39 -17.41 -7.80 4.08
C GLY A 39 -17.01 -6.80 5.16
N THR A 40 -17.43 -7.03 6.41
CA THR A 40 -16.89 -6.33 7.59
C THR A 40 -15.45 -6.81 7.84
N LYS A 41 -14.47 -5.91 7.72
CA LYS A 41 -13.04 -6.26 7.82
C LYS A 41 -12.49 -5.98 9.21
N VAL A 42 -11.46 -6.73 9.63
CA VAL A 42 -10.76 -6.50 10.91
C VAL A 42 -9.30 -6.14 10.62
N GLY A 43 -8.87 -4.98 11.11
CA GLY A 43 -7.52 -4.45 10.84
C GLY A 43 -6.67 -4.18 12.08
N CYS A 44 -7.19 -3.42 13.05
CA CYS A 44 -6.53 -3.16 14.35
C CYS A 44 -7.10 -3.99 15.50
N ASP A 45 -8.38 -4.36 15.39
CA ASP A 45 -9.18 -5.02 16.42
C ASP A 45 -9.18 -4.27 17.78
N ALA A 46 -9.11 -2.93 17.72
CA ALA A 46 -9.02 -2.02 18.85
C ALA A 46 -9.84 -0.72 18.70
N GLY A 47 -10.60 -0.57 17.60
CA GLY A 47 -11.36 0.66 17.28
C GLY A 47 -10.58 1.75 16.55
N ASP A 48 -9.26 1.62 16.43
CA ASP A 48 -8.38 2.67 15.90
C ASP A 48 -8.48 2.87 14.38
N CYS A 49 -8.77 1.80 13.61
CA CYS A 49 -8.74 1.86 12.14
C CYS A 49 -10.10 2.04 11.46
N GLY A 50 -11.21 1.81 12.17
CA GLY A 50 -12.56 1.84 11.61
C GLY A 50 -12.89 0.80 10.53
N ALA A 51 -11.98 -0.09 10.13
CA ALA A 51 -12.24 -1.06 9.05
C ALA A 51 -13.42 -2.03 9.32
N CYS A 52 -13.82 -2.17 10.59
CA CYS A 52 -14.94 -2.99 11.04
C CYS A 52 -16.24 -2.19 11.23
N THR A 53 -16.35 -0.98 10.67
CA THR A 53 -17.54 -0.15 10.84
C THR A 53 -18.78 -0.81 10.22
N VAL A 54 -19.82 -0.95 11.03
CA VAL A 54 -21.18 -1.37 10.68
C VAL A 54 -22.17 -0.30 11.14
N LEU A 55 -23.43 -0.34 10.69
CA LEU A 55 -24.49 0.44 11.32
C LEU A 55 -25.22 -0.40 12.36
N ILE A 56 -25.46 0.16 13.53
CA ILE A 56 -26.36 -0.39 14.56
C ILE A 56 -27.47 0.64 14.75
N ASP A 57 -28.70 0.26 14.41
CA ASP A 57 -29.87 1.14 14.47
C ASP A 57 -29.67 2.46 13.69
N GLY A 58 -28.93 2.39 12.58
CA GLY A 58 -28.61 3.52 11.70
C GLY A 58 -27.33 4.30 12.07
N GLU A 59 -26.73 4.02 13.23
CA GLU A 59 -25.53 4.71 13.71
C GLU A 59 -24.25 3.92 13.41
N PRO A 60 -23.18 4.55 12.88
CA PRO A 60 -21.89 3.89 12.69
C PRO A 60 -21.25 3.45 14.01
N ALA A 61 -20.82 2.18 14.09
CA ALA A 61 -20.11 1.63 15.24
C ALA A 61 -18.97 0.68 14.80
N CYS A 62 -17.88 0.68 15.55
CA CYS A 62 -16.78 -0.26 15.35
C CYS A 62 -17.16 -1.65 15.89
N ALA A 63 -17.52 -2.59 15.01
CA ALA A 63 -17.96 -3.94 15.41
C ALA A 63 -16.94 -4.71 16.29
N CYS A 64 -15.65 -4.39 16.22
CA CYS A 64 -14.62 -4.98 17.09
C CYS A 64 -14.71 -4.56 18.57
N LEU A 65 -15.43 -3.49 18.89
CA LEU A 65 -15.62 -3.00 20.25
C LEU A 65 -17.01 -3.32 20.81
N VAL A 66 -17.91 -3.87 20.00
CA VAL A 66 -19.30 -4.14 20.37
C VAL A 66 -19.43 -5.59 20.83
N PRO A 67 -19.84 -5.85 22.09
CA PRO A 67 -20.19 -7.20 22.54
C PRO A 67 -21.45 -7.70 21.83
N THR A 68 -21.46 -8.95 21.35
CA THR A 68 -22.60 -9.51 20.62
C THR A 68 -23.91 -9.43 21.42
N ALA A 69 -23.88 -9.61 22.75
CA ALA A 69 -25.10 -9.52 23.56
C ALA A 69 -25.77 -8.13 23.51
N SER A 70 -25.02 -7.06 23.22
CA SER A 70 -25.57 -5.70 23.21
C SER A 70 -26.38 -5.38 21.95
N VAL A 71 -26.33 -6.22 20.91
CA VAL A 71 -27.14 -6.01 19.69
C VAL A 71 -28.47 -6.77 19.71
N ALA A 72 -28.83 -7.41 20.84
CA ALA A 72 -30.11 -8.09 20.96
C ALA A 72 -31.28 -7.12 20.70
N GLY A 73 -32.12 -7.44 19.71
CA GLY A 73 -33.24 -6.62 19.27
C GLY A 73 -32.90 -5.43 18.37
N SER A 74 -31.61 -5.15 18.11
CA SER A 74 -31.17 -4.08 17.21
C SER A 74 -31.18 -4.51 15.74
N SER A 75 -31.10 -3.53 14.84
CA SER A 75 -30.84 -3.72 13.41
C SER A 75 -29.38 -3.43 13.09
N VAL A 76 -28.66 -4.43 12.57
CA VAL A 76 -27.28 -4.32 12.10
C VAL A 76 -27.24 -4.28 10.57
N ARG A 77 -26.57 -3.29 9.99
CA ARG A 77 -26.34 -3.20 8.54
C ARG A 77 -24.85 -3.21 8.22
N THR A 78 -24.45 -4.14 7.36
CA THR A 78 -23.08 -4.30 6.85
C THR A 78 -22.98 -3.83 5.40
N VAL A 79 -21.79 -3.90 4.80
CA VAL A 79 -21.59 -3.56 3.37
C VAL A 79 -22.42 -4.44 2.43
N GLU A 80 -22.63 -5.71 2.79
CA GLU A 80 -23.45 -6.65 2.02
C GLU A 80 -24.91 -6.17 1.93
N GLY A 81 -25.42 -5.52 2.98
CA GLY A 81 -26.76 -4.91 2.99
C GLY A 81 -26.86 -3.57 2.27
N LEU A 82 -25.78 -3.08 1.64
CA LEU A 82 -25.83 -1.90 0.76
C LEU A 82 -26.24 -2.28 -0.67
N ALA A 83 -25.89 -3.50 -1.10
CA ALA A 83 -26.15 -3.98 -2.46
C ALA A 83 -27.33 -4.97 -2.47
N ASN A 84 -28.55 -4.49 -2.73
CA ASN A 84 -29.76 -5.33 -2.83
C ASN A 84 -29.97 -5.84 -4.27
N GLY A 85 -29.02 -6.62 -4.79
CA GLY A 85 -29.01 -7.06 -6.21
C GLY A 85 -28.65 -5.97 -7.23
N LYS A 86 -28.42 -4.74 -6.75
CA LYS A 86 -27.94 -3.57 -7.50
C LYS A 86 -26.93 -2.82 -6.64
N LEU A 87 -25.92 -2.22 -7.26
CA LEU A 87 -25.03 -1.27 -6.60
C LEU A 87 -25.85 -0.07 -6.12
N SER A 88 -25.61 0.36 -4.88
CA SER A 88 -26.08 1.66 -4.38
C SER A 88 -25.44 2.81 -5.17
N ALA A 89 -26.07 3.98 -5.11
CA ALA A 89 -25.51 5.22 -5.67
C ALA A 89 -24.08 5.51 -5.18
N LEU A 90 -23.81 5.28 -3.88
CA LEU A 90 -22.49 5.48 -3.30
C LEU A 90 -21.46 4.45 -3.84
N GLN A 91 -21.83 3.17 -3.96
CA GLN A 91 -20.95 2.15 -4.53
C GLN A 91 -20.61 2.45 -6.00
N ALA A 92 -21.60 2.89 -6.79
CA ALA A 92 -21.37 3.34 -8.17
C ALA A 92 -20.44 4.56 -8.23
N SER A 93 -20.66 5.56 -7.36
CA SER A 93 -19.81 6.73 -7.27
C SER A 93 -18.36 6.39 -6.91
N PHE A 94 -18.14 5.46 -5.96
CA PHE A 94 -16.80 4.98 -5.59
C PHE A 94 -16.07 4.35 -6.77
N LEU A 95 -16.77 3.56 -7.59
CA LEU A 95 -16.20 2.93 -8.79
C LEU A 95 -15.81 3.99 -9.83
N GLU A 96 -16.68 4.96 -10.09
CA GLU A 96 -16.43 5.98 -11.11
C GLU A 96 -15.26 6.91 -10.71
N HIS A 97 -15.17 7.30 -9.45
CA HIS A 97 -14.08 8.15 -8.95
C HIS A 97 -12.77 7.40 -8.71
N GLY A 98 -12.77 6.06 -8.75
CA GLY A 98 -11.58 5.27 -8.39
C GLY A 98 -11.22 5.38 -6.91
N ALA A 99 -12.22 5.53 -6.04
CA ALA A 99 -12.07 5.70 -4.60
C ALA A 99 -11.65 4.42 -3.85
N ALA A 100 -11.54 3.28 -4.55
CA ALA A 100 -11.06 2.02 -4.03
C ALA A 100 -9.75 1.58 -4.71
N GLN A 101 -8.70 1.37 -3.91
CA GLN A 101 -7.43 0.78 -4.34
C GLN A 101 -7.33 -0.68 -3.90
N CYS A 102 -6.73 -0.97 -2.73
CA CYS A 102 -6.65 -2.34 -2.23
C CYS A 102 -8.02 -2.91 -1.83
N GLY A 103 -8.95 -2.04 -1.39
CA GLY A 103 -10.33 -2.40 -1.09
C GLY A 103 -10.63 -2.76 0.36
N ILE A 104 -9.63 -2.99 1.22
CA ILE A 104 -9.87 -3.49 2.58
C ILE A 104 -10.62 -2.49 3.49
N CYS A 105 -10.39 -1.18 3.34
CA CYS A 105 -11.12 -0.14 4.10
C CYS A 105 -12.42 0.29 3.41
N THR A 106 -12.64 -0.10 2.15
CA THR A 106 -13.76 0.36 1.33
C THR A 106 -15.12 0.00 1.92
N PRO A 107 -15.35 -1.22 2.45
CA PRO A 107 -16.60 -1.55 3.15
C PRO A 107 -16.99 -0.55 4.25
N ALA A 108 -16.06 -0.24 5.15
CA ALA A 108 -16.31 0.68 6.25
C ALA A 108 -16.62 2.11 5.77
N LEU A 109 -15.86 2.60 4.78
CA LEU A 109 -16.07 3.91 4.17
C LEU A 109 -17.45 4.03 3.52
N LEU A 110 -17.90 2.96 2.84
CA LEU A 110 -19.22 2.92 2.22
C LEU A 110 -20.32 2.91 3.28
N VAL A 111 -20.18 2.10 4.34
CA VAL A 111 -21.16 2.01 5.42
C VAL A 111 -21.32 3.35 6.14
N ALA A 112 -20.21 3.96 6.57
CA ALA A 112 -20.26 5.27 7.23
C ALA A 112 -20.72 6.39 6.28
N GLY A 113 -20.30 6.35 5.02
CA GLY A 113 -20.76 7.28 3.98
C GLY A 113 -22.27 7.17 3.72
N THR A 114 -22.83 5.96 3.76
CA THR A 114 -24.28 5.75 3.67
C THR A 114 -25.01 6.39 4.85
N ALA A 115 -24.53 6.22 6.09
CA ALA A 115 -25.15 6.87 7.25
C ALA A 115 -25.16 8.40 7.15
N LEU A 116 -24.08 9.00 6.61
CA LEU A 116 -24.06 10.44 6.33
C LEU A 116 -25.09 10.81 5.26
N LEU A 117 -25.11 10.10 4.14
CA LEU A 117 -25.98 10.42 3.00
C LEU A 117 -27.47 10.22 3.30
N ASP A 118 -27.82 9.27 4.18
CA ASP A 118 -29.18 9.06 4.66
C ASP A 118 -29.70 10.29 5.45
N ARG A 119 -28.80 11.07 6.06
CA ARG A 119 -29.13 12.33 6.77
C ARG A 119 -29.01 13.56 5.89
N ASN A 120 -27.95 13.64 5.09
CA ASN A 120 -27.66 14.74 4.20
C ASN A 120 -27.22 14.21 2.82
N PRO A 121 -28.11 14.19 1.81
CA PRO A 121 -27.80 13.71 0.46
C PRO A 121 -26.75 14.54 -0.30
N HIS A 122 -26.44 15.76 0.17
CA HIS A 122 -25.49 16.69 -0.45
C HIS A 122 -24.53 17.25 0.60
N PRO A 123 -23.69 16.40 1.23
CA PRO A 123 -22.80 16.84 2.28
C PRO A 123 -21.68 17.71 1.74
N SER A 124 -21.28 18.69 2.55
CA SER A 124 -20.05 19.44 2.34
C SER A 124 -18.82 18.56 2.57
N GLU A 125 -17.67 19.02 2.07
CA GLU A 125 -16.40 18.32 2.28
C GLU A 125 -16.09 18.12 3.77
N ILE A 126 -16.37 19.10 4.63
CA ILE A 126 -16.13 19.02 6.07
C ILE A 126 -17.01 17.95 6.71
N GLU A 127 -18.30 17.91 6.37
CA GLU A 127 -19.21 16.87 6.89
C GLU A 127 -18.76 15.46 6.49
N VAL A 128 -18.22 15.30 5.27
CA VAL A 128 -17.64 14.02 4.82
C VAL A 128 -16.37 13.68 5.62
N GLN A 129 -15.48 14.64 5.82
CA GLN A 129 -14.27 14.45 6.62
C GLN A 129 -14.59 14.05 8.06
N ASP A 130 -15.56 14.72 8.69
CA ASP A 130 -15.99 14.42 10.05
C ASP A 130 -16.64 13.02 10.15
N ALA A 131 -17.55 12.69 9.23
CA ALA A 131 -18.24 11.39 9.24
C ALA A 131 -17.30 10.19 9.00
N LEU A 132 -16.23 10.39 8.22
CA LEU A 132 -15.29 9.34 7.87
C LEU A 132 -13.98 9.40 8.67
N GLY A 133 -13.82 10.37 9.58
CA GLY A 133 -12.58 10.64 10.30
C GLY A 133 -12.04 9.46 11.13
N GLY A 134 -12.93 8.57 11.58
CA GLY A 134 -12.56 7.34 12.31
C GLY A 134 -12.15 6.15 11.43
N ILE A 135 -12.09 6.31 10.10
CA ILE A 135 -11.77 5.21 9.17
C ILE A 135 -10.46 5.49 8.44
N LEU A 136 -9.46 4.67 8.70
CA LEU A 136 -8.12 4.84 8.13
C LEU A 136 -8.02 4.20 6.73
N CYS A 137 -7.43 4.95 5.79
CA CYS A 137 -7.06 4.47 4.47
C CYS A 137 -5.56 4.71 4.21
N ARG A 138 -4.83 3.64 3.89
CA ARG A 138 -3.38 3.72 3.62
C ARG A 138 -3.02 3.91 2.15
N CYS A 139 -4.00 3.81 1.24
CA CYS A 139 -3.74 3.71 -0.20
C CYS A 139 -4.11 4.96 -1.01
N THR A 140 -5.23 5.63 -0.70
CA THR A 140 -5.88 6.56 -1.64
C THR A 140 -5.50 8.02 -1.45
N GLY A 141 -5.01 8.42 -0.28
CA GLY A 141 -4.89 9.83 0.08
C GLY A 141 -6.23 10.55 0.24
N TYR A 142 -7.33 9.80 0.41
CA TYR A 142 -8.68 10.25 0.73
C TYR A 142 -9.40 11.20 -0.25
N ARG A 143 -8.72 11.96 -1.11
CA ARG A 143 -9.34 12.96 -2.01
C ARG A 143 -10.46 12.37 -2.86
N LYS A 144 -10.20 11.23 -3.51
CA LYS A 144 -11.20 10.53 -4.34
C LYS A 144 -12.34 9.92 -3.53
N ILE A 145 -12.11 9.58 -2.26
CA ILE A 145 -13.16 9.12 -1.34
C ILE A 145 -14.11 10.29 -1.02
N VAL A 146 -13.55 11.44 -0.63
CA VAL A 146 -14.32 12.66 -0.36
C VAL A 146 -15.17 13.02 -1.58
N ALA A 147 -14.55 13.10 -2.76
CA ALA A 147 -15.24 13.40 -4.01
C ALA A 147 -16.36 12.38 -4.33
N ALA A 148 -16.12 11.08 -4.09
CA ALA A 148 -17.11 10.05 -4.34
C ALA A 148 -18.34 10.16 -3.42
N VAL A 149 -18.16 10.50 -2.14
CA VAL A 149 -19.28 10.71 -1.21
C VAL A 149 -20.09 11.95 -1.59
N MET A 150 -19.42 13.08 -1.81
CA MET A 150 -20.08 14.33 -2.23
C MET A 150 -20.81 14.16 -3.57
N GLY A 151 -20.24 13.38 -4.49
CA GLY A 151 -20.82 13.12 -5.81
C GLY A 151 -21.89 12.03 -5.84
N ALA A 152 -22.18 11.36 -4.72
CA ALA A 152 -23.08 10.20 -4.69
C ALA A 152 -24.53 10.54 -5.08
N GLY A 153 -25.03 11.73 -4.70
CA GLY A 153 -26.38 12.19 -5.03
C GLY A 153 -26.65 12.32 -6.55
N GLY A 154 -25.62 12.30 -7.39
CA GLY A 154 -25.75 12.30 -8.85
C GLY A 154 -26.10 10.93 -9.46
N PHE A 155 -26.06 9.83 -8.70
CA PHE A 155 -26.23 8.47 -9.20
C PHE A 155 -27.58 7.84 -8.82
N ILE A 156 -28.10 6.94 -9.66
CA ILE A 156 -29.15 5.97 -9.30
C ILE A 156 -28.54 4.60 -8.99
N ASN A 157 -29.29 3.78 -8.25
CA ASN A 157 -28.94 2.38 -8.02
C ASN A 157 -28.75 1.64 -9.37
N ALA A 158 -27.56 1.06 -9.57
CA ALA A 158 -27.13 0.49 -10.86
C ALA A 158 -27.14 -1.05 -10.82
N SER A 159 -27.55 -1.71 -11.91
CA SER A 159 -27.53 -3.18 -11.98
C SER A 159 -26.11 -3.75 -11.83
N LEU A 160 -25.99 -4.90 -11.14
CA LEU A 160 -24.74 -5.66 -11.03
C LEU A 160 -24.41 -6.42 -12.33
N ASP A 161 -25.40 -6.70 -13.17
CA ASP A 161 -25.21 -7.53 -14.35
C ASP A 161 -24.39 -6.81 -15.45
N PRO A 162 -23.33 -7.44 -15.99
CA PRO A 162 -22.92 -7.20 -17.37
C PRO A 162 -23.97 -7.83 -18.29
N GLU A 163 -24.42 -7.13 -19.34
CA GLU A 163 -25.31 -7.69 -20.36
C GLU A 163 -24.86 -9.11 -20.79
N THR A 164 -25.67 -10.13 -20.45
CA THR A 164 -25.64 -11.45 -21.12
C THR A 164 -27.06 -12.04 -21.12
N PRO A 165 -27.62 -12.48 -22.27
CA PRO A 165 -28.92 -13.16 -22.33
C PRO A 165 -28.84 -14.62 -21.82
N PRO A 166 -29.98 -15.27 -21.49
CA PRO A 166 -30.08 -16.17 -20.33
C PRO A 166 -29.83 -17.64 -20.67
N SER A 167 -29.26 -18.38 -19.71
CA SER A 167 -29.98 -19.40 -18.92
C SER A 167 -29.03 -20.40 -18.25
N GLY A 168 -29.35 -20.77 -17.00
CA GLY A 168 -28.94 -22.06 -16.40
C GLY A 168 -28.02 -21.99 -15.18
N LEU A 169 -28.50 -21.46 -14.05
CA LEU A 169 -28.02 -21.89 -12.73
C LEU A 169 -29.15 -22.65 -12.01
N PRO A 170 -28.84 -23.80 -11.36
CA PRO A 170 -29.83 -24.51 -10.57
C PRO A 170 -30.09 -23.80 -9.23
N ALA A 171 -31.35 -23.91 -8.78
CA ALA A 171 -31.84 -23.32 -7.55
C ALA A 171 -31.12 -23.88 -6.30
N ILE A 172 -30.72 -22.98 -5.40
CA ILE A 172 -30.29 -23.32 -4.04
C ILE A 172 -31.56 -23.60 -3.22
N SER A 173 -31.64 -24.80 -2.64
CA SER A 173 -32.71 -25.21 -1.73
C SER A 173 -32.38 -24.74 -0.30
N PRO A 174 -33.33 -24.15 0.46
CA PRO A 174 -33.11 -23.79 1.85
C PRO A 174 -33.28 -25.02 2.76
N ALA A 175 -32.26 -25.31 3.57
CA ALA A 175 -32.37 -26.26 4.66
C ALA A 175 -33.13 -25.60 5.85
N ARG A 176 -34.31 -26.15 6.10
CA ARG A 176 -35.21 -26.06 7.27
C ARG A 176 -34.82 -25.11 8.43
N GLY A 177 -35.53 -24.00 8.50
CA GLY A 177 -35.95 -23.33 9.74
C GLY A 177 -37.37 -22.79 9.50
N GLU A 178 -38.34 -23.18 10.32
CA GLU A 178 -39.76 -22.81 10.14
C GLU A 178 -39.95 -21.30 10.32
N ILE A 179 -40.43 -20.63 9.26
CA ILE A 179 -40.81 -19.23 9.25
C ILE A 179 -42.34 -19.18 9.38
N SER A 180 -42.86 -18.74 10.52
CA SER A 180 -44.28 -18.39 10.67
C SER A 180 -44.47 -16.90 10.39
N SER A 181 -45.33 -16.58 9.41
CA SER A 181 -45.74 -15.22 9.09
C SER A 181 -46.77 -14.69 10.09
N PHE A 182 -46.56 -13.48 10.61
CA PHE A 182 -47.61 -12.68 11.26
C PHE A 182 -47.68 -11.30 10.61
N ALA A 183 -48.91 -10.86 10.36
CA ALA A 183 -49.28 -9.58 9.74
C ALA A 183 -49.17 -8.40 10.73
N PRO A 184 -49.08 -7.14 10.25
CA PRO A 184 -48.74 -5.99 11.09
C PRO A 184 -49.98 -5.39 11.76
N ALA A 185 -49.84 -4.92 13.01
CA ALA A 185 -50.83 -4.11 13.69
C ALA A 185 -50.20 -2.85 14.32
N SER A 186 -50.52 -1.71 13.68
CA SER A 186 -50.88 -0.38 14.21
C SER A 186 -50.22 0.24 15.46
N SER A 187 -49.64 1.43 15.22
CA SER A 187 -49.50 2.68 16.01
C SER A 187 -48.99 2.68 17.47
N PRO A 188 -48.13 3.67 17.85
CA PRO A 188 -47.51 3.73 19.17
C PRO A 188 -48.43 4.37 20.22
N ALA A 189 -48.53 3.72 21.38
CA ALA A 189 -49.08 4.32 22.59
C ALA A 189 -47.99 5.14 23.30
N THR A 190 -48.32 6.40 23.57
CA THR A 190 -47.53 7.34 24.36
C THR A 190 -47.40 6.85 25.80
N LEU A 191 -46.18 6.75 26.33
CA LEU A 191 -45.94 6.43 27.73
C LEU A 191 -45.04 7.50 28.35
N THR A 192 -45.69 8.36 29.13
CA THR A 192 -45.11 9.36 30.02
C THR A 192 -44.37 8.66 31.16
N ILE A 193 -43.09 8.97 31.33
CA ILE A 193 -42.29 8.52 32.47
C ILE A 193 -42.17 9.70 33.44
N GLY A 194 -42.69 9.49 34.66
CA GLY A 194 -42.69 10.45 35.74
C GLY A 194 -41.30 10.66 36.34
N GLU A 195 -41.08 11.89 36.80
CA GLU A 195 -39.88 12.36 37.49
C GLU A 195 -39.67 11.64 38.84
N GLY A 196 -38.43 11.24 39.08
CA GLY A 196 -37.96 10.66 40.34
C GLY A 196 -36.50 10.99 40.57
N ALA A 197 -36.29 12.22 41.08
CA ALA A 197 -35.19 12.69 41.93
C ALA A 197 -33.77 12.13 41.76
N TYR A 198 -32.86 12.99 41.26
CA TYR A 198 -31.51 13.13 41.82
C TYR A 198 -31.15 14.62 41.88
N ASP A 199 -31.04 15.13 43.11
CA ASP A 199 -30.53 16.46 43.45
C ASP A 199 -29.02 16.56 43.17
N GLY A 200 -28.57 17.70 42.63
CA GLY A 200 -27.15 17.97 42.39
C GLY A 200 -26.84 19.25 41.62
N VAL A 201 -27.25 20.38 42.19
CA VAL A 201 -26.98 21.80 41.87
C VAL A 201 -25.69 22.10 41.08
N ILE A 202 -25.81 22.85 39.96
CA ILE A 202 -25.19 24.18 39.69
C ILE A 202 -26.06 24.94 38.66
N SER A 203 -26.33 26.21 38.98
CA SER A 203 -27.27 27.16 38.36
C SER A 203 -26.86 27.69 36.97
N PRO A 204 -27.83 28.08 36.10
CA PRO A 204 -27.59 28.76 34.84
C PRO A 204 -27.55 30.29 35.01
N LEU A 205 -26.93 30.99 34.06
CA LEU A 205 -27.23 32.40 33.77
C LEU A 205 -27.60 32.51 32.29
N ALA A 206 -28.84 32.95 32.08
CA ALA A 206 -29.41 33.29 30.79
C ALA A 206 -29.36 34.81 30.56
N GLY A 207 -29.47 35.20 29.29
CA GLY A 207 -29.80 36.55 28.83
C GLY A 207 -28.75 37.09 27.85
N GLU A 208 -29.08 37.72 26.72
CA GLU A 208 -30.35 38.18 26.16
C GLU A 208 -30.10 38.46 24.67
N MET A 209 -31.13 38.25 23.84
CA MET A 209 -31.20 38.79 22.49
C MET A 209 -31.55 40.28 22.54
N ALA A 210 -30.86 41.12 21.75
CA ALA A 210 -31.47 42.27 21.06
C ALA A 210 -30.49 42.95 20.09
N GLY A 211 -31.00 43.37 18.93
CA GLY A 211 -30.54 44.59 18.26
C GLY A 211 -29.92 44.44 16.87
N ARG A 212 -30.76 44.40 15.83
CA ARG A 212 -30.41 44.85 14.47
C ARG A 212 -30.17 46.37 14.47
N PRO A 213 -29.41 46.88 13.49
CA PRO A 213 -30.00 47.89 12.60
C PRO A 213 -29.75 47.60 11.11
N GLU A 214 -30.68 48.10 10.29
CA GLU A 214 -30.68 48.06 8.83
C GLU A 214 -29.84 49.19 8.20
N GLY A 215 -29.34 48.93 6.99
CA GLY A 215 -29.31 49.92 5.89
C GLY A 215 -27.94 50.47 5.45
N GLY A 216 -27.58 50.23 4.18
CA GLY A 216 -26.57 51.01 3.46
C GLY A 216 -25.91 50.26 2.30
N GLY A 217 -26.25 50.61 1.06
CA GLY A 217 -25.93 49.84 -0.15
C GLY A 217 -24.47 49.86 -0.64
N ALA A 218 -24.21 48.97 -1.60
CA ALA A 218 -23.10 49.07 -2.55
C ALA A 218 -23.40 48.19 -3.79
N GLU A 219 -22.83 48.62 -4.91
CA GLU A 219 -23.25 48.41 -6.27
C GLU A 219 -22.83 47.08 -6.91
N SER A 220 -23.49 46.79 -8.03
CA SER A 220 -23.40 45.64 -8.94
C SER A 220 -22.06 45.44 -9.66
N ALA A 221 -21.61 44.19 -9.73
CA ALA A 221 -20.78 43.63 -10.81
C ALA A 221 -20.94 42.07 -10.82
N PRO A 222 -20.70 41.38 -11.95
CA PRO A 222 -21.67 40.48 -12.59
C PRO A 222 -21.73 39.05 -12.03
N SER A 223 -22.95 38.50 -12.08
CA SER A 223 -23.27 37.10 -11.75
C SER A 223 -22.51 36.12 -12.63
N GLN A 224 -21.66 35.30 -12.00
CA GLN A 224 -21.22 34.04 -12.59
C GLN A 224 -22.35 33.02 -12.47
N ASN A 225 -22.69 32.44 -13.62
CA ASN A 225 -23.56 31.29 -13.86
C ASN A 225 -23.97 30.48 -12.61
N THR A 226 -25.18 30.69 -12.12
CA THR A 226 -25.98 29.63 -11.51
C THR A 226 -26.31 28.59 -12.57
N PRO A 227 -26.00 27.30 -12.38
CA PRO A 227 -26.65 26.24 -13.12
C PRO A 227 -27.99 25.94 -12.43
N THR A 228 -29.07 26.46 -13.01
CA THR A 228 -30.41 25.89 -12.82
C THR A 228 -30.56 24.64 -13.70
N ASP A 229 -31.08 23.56 -13.08
CA ASP A 229 -31.69 22.36 -13.67
C ASP A 229 -30.84 21.50 -14.63
N ILE A 230 -30.53 20.26 -14.21
CA ILE A 230 -31.36 19.05 -14.37
C ILE A 230 -30.64 17.94 -13.57
N THR A 231 -31.25 17.39 -12.52
CA THR A 231 -30.82 16.11 -11.91
C THR A 231 -31.13 14.96 -12.87
N LEU A 232 -30.30 14.78 -13.90
CA LEU A 232 -30.22 13.51 -14.62
C LEU A 232 -29.47 12.54 -13.72
N SER A 233 -30.22 11.74 -12.97
CA SER A 233 -29.61 10.65 -12.21
C SER A 233 -28.96 9.67 -13.20
N ARG A 234 -27.63 9.51 -13.11
CA ARG A 234 -26.84 8.72 -14.06
C ARG A 234 -26.55 7.31 -13.54
N THR A 235 -26.53 6.34 -14.44
CA THR A 235 -26.01 5.00 -14.16
C THR A 235 -24.48 4.99 -14.20
N LEU A 236 -23.85 3.97 -13.61
CA LEU A 236 -22.38 3.82 -13.61
C LEU A 236 -21.83 3.80 -15.04
N ASN A 237 -21.03 4.80 -15.40
CA ASN A 237 -20.23 4.75 -16.62
C ASN A 237 -18.95 3.93 -16.37
N ARG A 238 -18.89 2.70 -16.91
CA ARG A 238 -17.70 1.84 -16.79
C ARG A 238 -16.49 2.38 -17.57
N ARG A 239 -16.68 3.37 -18.44
CA ARG A 239 -15.66 4.00 -19.29
C ARG A 239 -14.85 2.97 -20.07
N LEU A 240 -15.53 1.94 -20.60
CA LEU A 240 -14.89 0.92 -21.43
C LEU A 240 -14.44 1.55 -22.74
N PRO A 241 -13.16 1.41 -23.12
CA PRO A 241 -12.61 2.01 -24.32
C PRO A 241 -12.99 1.22 -25.58
N GLU A 242 -12.92 1.89 -26.73
CA GLU A 242 -12.94 1.23 -28.03
C GLU A 242 -11.70 0.33 -28.21
N THR A 243 -11.80 -0.66 -29.10
CA THR A 243 -10.69 -1.57 -29.42
C THR A 243 -9.45 -0.80 -29.90
N GLY A 244 -8.30 -1.09 -29.32
CA GLY A 244 -7.03 -0.41 -29.65
C GLY A 244 -6.81 0.93 -28.94
N HIS A 245 -7.75 1.33 -28.06
CA HIS A 245 -7.69 2.56 -27.28
C HIS A 245 -7.77 2.28 -25.77
N ALA A 246 -7.38 1.09 -25.32
CA ALA A 246 -7.36 0.77 -23.90
C ALA A 246 -6.26 1.53 -23.15
N VAL A 247 -5.07 1.68 -23.72
CA VAL A 247 -3.96 2.44 -23.14
C VAL A 247 -4.23 3.95 -23.23
N GLY A 248 -4.29 4.60 -22.06
CA GLY A 248 -4.64 6.02 -21.92
C GLY A 248 -6.10 6.25 -21.52
N ALA A 249 -6.95 5.21 -21.61
CA ALA A 249 -8.31 5.27 -21.08
C ALA A 249 -8.33 5.07 -19.56
N SER A 250 -9.44 5.48 -18.92
CA SER A 250 -9.68 5.31 -17.48
C SER A 250 -10.90 4.42 -17.21
N PRO A 251 -10.95 3.17 -17.69
CA PRO A 251 -12.05 2.27 -17.33
C PRO A 251 -12.12 2.11 -15.81
N VAL A 252 -13.33 1.84 -15.30
CA VAL A 252 -13.48 1.35 -13.93
C VAL A 252 -12.61 0.10 -13.76
N ARG A 253 -11.95 0.00 -12.61
CA ARG A 253 -11.06 -1.14 -12.32
C ARG A 253 -11.78 -2.47 -12.53
N LEU A 254 -11.09 -3.41 -13.17
CA LEU A 254 -11.64 -4.74 -13.44
C LEU A 254 -11.95 -5.52 -12.15
N ASP A 255 -11.23 -5.22 -11.07
CA ASP A 255 -11.40 -5.77 -9.72
C ASP A 255 -12.17 -4.83 -8.78
N GLY A 256 -12.87 -3.82 -9.33
CA GLY A 256 -13.53 -2.79 -8.52
C GLY A 256 -14.81 -3.24 -7.82
N ILE A 257 -15.67 -3.99 -8.53
CA ILE A 257 -16.99 -4.40 -8.01
C ILE A 257 -16.87 -5.20 -6.71
N PRO A 258 -16.05 -6.26 -6.63
CA PRO A 258 -15.94 -7.04 -5.40
C PRO A 258 -15.51 -6.22 -4.18
N LYS A 259 -14.72 -5.16 -4.38
CA LYS A 259 -14.25 -4.29 -3.29
C LYS A 259 -15.35 -3.40 -2.74
N VAL A 260 -16.24 -2.88 -3.59
CA VAL A 260 -17.35 -2.02 -3.15
C VAL A 260 -18.55 -2.81 -2.63
N THR A 261 -18.69 -4.08 -3.00
CA THR A 261 -19.74 -4.97 -2.49
C THR A 261 -19.31 -5.79 -1.27
N GLY A 262 -18.04 -5.71 -0.86
CA GLY A 262 -17.50 -6.50 0.25
C GLY A 262 -17.27 -7.99 -0.07
N THR A 263 -17.37 -8.39 -1.34
CA THR A 263 -17.21 -9.78 -1.78
C THR A 263 -15.78 -10.15 -2.17
N GLU A 264 -14.87 -9.17 -2.28
CA GLU A 264 -13.43 -9.40 -2.44
C GLU A 264 -12.88 -10.17 -1.23
N LYS A 265 -12.08 -11.21 -1.51
CA LYS A 265 -11.58 -12.14 -0.50
C LYS A 265 -10.12 -11.88 -0.13
N PHE A 266 -9.92 -11.44 1.09
CA PHE A 266 -8.62 -11.20 1.72
C PHE A 266 -8.15 -12.42 2.52
N GLY A 267 -6.91 -12.39 3.03
CA GLY A 267 -6.28 -13.54 3.68
C GLY A 267 -7.11 -14.14 4.82
N GLY A 268 -7.78 -13.28 5.59
CA GLY A 268 -8.62 -13.67 6.74
C GLY A 268 -10.07 -14.04 6.41
N ASP A 269 -10.50 -14.01 5.14
CA ASP A 269 -11.92 -14.16 4.75
C ASP A 269 -12.30 -15.58 4.28
N SER A 270 -11.32 -16.48 4.15
CA SER A 270 -11.49 -17.75 3.42
C SER A 270 -10.91 -18.97 4.16
N PHE A 271 -10.84 -18.92 5.50
CA PHE A 271 -10.35 -20.06 6.28
C PHE A 271 -11.28 -21.27 6.16
N PRO A 272 -10.75 -22.48 5.90
CA PRO A 272 -11.55 -23.71 5.94
C PRO A 272 -12.18 -23.91 7.33
N ALA A 273 -13.40 -24.45 7.36
CA ALA A 273 -14.15 -24.63 8.61
C ALA A 273 -13.48 -25.62 9.58
N ASP A 274 -12.76 -26.61 9.05
CA ASP A 274 -12.04 -27.64 9.80
C ASP A 274 -10.57 -27.29 10.09
N ALA A 275 -10.13 -26.10 9.69
CA ALA A 275 -8.75 -25.65 9.87
C ALA A 275 -8.41 -25.45 11.34
N LEU A 276 -7.23 -25.96 11.74
CA LEU A 276 -6.63 -25.66 13.03
C LEU A 276 -6.25 -24.18 13.09
N ALA A 277 -6.63 -23.52 14.17
CA ALA A 277 -6.09 -22.21 14.48
C ALA A 277 -4.63 -22.38 14.95
N VAL A 278 -3.76 -21.49 14.51
CA VAL A 278 -2.35 -21.45 14.90
C VAL A 278 -2.11 -20.20 15.76
N ALA A 279 -1.44 -20.37 16.91
CA ALA A 279 -0.88 -19.29 17.70
C ALA A 279 0.65 -19.34 17.64
N VAL A 280 1.29 -18.18 17.54
CA VAL A 280 2.76 -18.07 17.49
C VAL A 280 3.28 -17.60 18.85
N ILE A 281 4.16 -18.39 19.45
CA ILE A 281 4.89 -17.98 20.66
C ILE A 281 6.05 -17.09 20.22
N ARG A 282 6.12 -15.88 20.76
CA ARG A 282 7.10 -14.86 20.35
C ARG A 282 7.96 -14.38 21.52
N SER A 283 9.19 -13.99 21.23
CA SER A 283 10.09 -13.38 22.21
C SER A 283 9.56 -12.02 22.69
N PRO A 284 9.42 -11.80 24.01
CA PRO A 284 9.13 -10.47 24.54
C PRO A 284 10.38 -9.59 24.65
N HIS A 285 11.58 -10.14 24.42
CA HIS A 285 12.87 -9.47 24.62
C HIS A 285 13.58 -9.15 23.31
N TYR A 286 14.37 -8.07 23.30
CA TYR A 286 15.21 -7.69 22.15
C TYR A 286 16.36 -8.66 21.90
N HIS A 287 16.85 -9.32 22.93
CA HIS A 287 17.85 -10.37 22.80
C HIS A 287 17.74 -11.30 24.00
N ALA A 288 17.49 -12.58 23.78
CA ALA A 288 17.38 -13.54 24.87
C ALA A 288 17.70 -14.97 24.42
N ALA A 289 18.38 -15.71 25.27
CA ALA A 289 18.36 -17.16 25.19
C ALA A 289 17.05 -17.69 25.77
N PHE A 290 16.61 -18.86 25.33
CA PHE A 290 15.43 -19.51 25.89
C PHE A 290 15.55 -21.02 25.94
N ALA A 291 14.75 -21.64 26.81
CA ALA A 291 14.61 -23.07 26.91
C ALA A 291 13.14 -23.44 27.16
N PHE A 292 12.66 -24.50 26.51
CA PHE A 292 11.32 -25.03 26.74
C PHE A 292 11.30 -25.97 27.95
N GLY A 293 10.20 -25.98 28.68
CA GLY A 293 9.87 -26.99 29.68
C GLY A 293 9.16 -28.19 29.04
N ASP A 294 8.23 -28.80 29.78
CA ASP A 294 7.48 -29.97 29.31
C ASP A 294 6.31 -29.56 28.38
N LEU A 295 6.56 -29.61 27.08
CA LEU A 295 5.59 -29.26 26.04
C LEU A 295 4.46 -30.30 25.90
N ASP A 296 4.74 -31.58 26.19
CA ASP A 296 3.73 -32.64 26.14
C ASP A 296 2.75 -32.51 27.31
N ALA A 297 3.25 -32.22 28.50
CA ALA A 297 2.40 -31.90 29.65
C ALA A 297 1.55 -30.65 29.41
N TYR A 298 2.12 -29.60 28.79
CA TYR A 298 1.36 -28.41 28.40
C TYR A 298 0.23 -28.75 27.42
N LYS A 299 0.51 -29.55 26.38
CA LYS A 299 -0.52 -30.01 25.44
C LYS A 299 -1.61 -30.83 26.16
N ALA A 300 -1.22 -31.78 27.00
CA ALA A 300 -2.17 -32.64 27.73
C ALA A 300 -3.06 -31.84 28.71
N ALA A 301 -2.53 -30.75 29.28
CA ALA A 301 -3.28 -29.88 30.19
C ALA A 301 -4.27 -28.94 29.50
N ASN A 302 -4.21 -28.80 28.17
CA ASN A 302 -5.04 -27.88 27.40
C ASN A 302 -5.83 -28.64 26.31
N PRO A 303 -7.04 -29.16 26.64
CA PRO A 303 -7.89 -29.86 25.68
C PRO A 303 -8.17 -29.03 24.43
N GLY A 304 -8.15 -29.69 23.26
CA GLY A 304 -8.32 -29.04 21.96
C GLY A 304 -7.02 -28.57 21.31
N ILE A 305 -5.90 -28.53 22.02
CA ILE A 305 -4.57 -28.39 21.40
C ILE A 305 -4.21 -29.70 20.70
N VAL A 306 -3.92 -29.62 19.40
CA VAL A 306 -3.52 -30.75 18.56
C VAL A 306 -2.01 -30.94 18.56
N GLY A 307 -1.24 -29.84 18.53
CA GLY A 307 0.22 -29.91 18.49
C GLY A 307 0.91 -28.63 18.98
N VAL A 308 2.14 -28.82 19.47
CA VAL A 308 3.10 -27.76 19.74
C VAL A 308 4.33 -28.05 18.88
N PHE A 309 4.80 -27.05 18.15
CA PHE A 309 5.88 -27.21 17.17
C PHE A 309 7.00 -26.21 17.44
N THR A 310 8.25 -26.65 17.32
CA THR A 310 9.45 -25.86 17.55
C THR A 310 10.36 -25.92 16.32
N ALA A 311 11.52 -25.26 16.36
CA ALA A 311 12.52 -25.38 15.31
C ALA A 311 12.95 -26.84 15.04
N ALA A 312 12.86 -27.73 16.04
CA ALA A 312 13.18 -29.16 15.86
C ALA A 312 12.19 -29.92 14.96
N ASP A 313 10.99 -29.37 14.75
CA ASP A 313 9.98 -29.97 13.89
C ASP A 313 10.18 -29.63 12.41
N ILE A 314 10.98 -28.61 12.11
CA ILE A 314 11.26 -28.13 10.75
C ILE A 314 12.12 -29.18 10.02
N PRO A 315 11.60 -29.83 8.96
CA PRO A 315 12.31 -30.93 8.30
C PRO A 315 13.36 -30.45 7.28
N GLY A 316 13.29 -29.18 6.85
CA GLY A 316 14.23 -28.58 5.89
C GLY A 316 15.28 -27.69 6.55
N LYS A 317 15.69 -26.64 5.83
CA LYS A 317 16.66 -25.66 6.34
C LYS A 317 15.91 -24.51 7.01
N ASN A 318 16.01 -24.40 8.33
CA ASN A 318 15.42 -23.32 9.14
C ASN A 318 16.08 -21.95 8.89
N CYS A 319 16.02 -21.45 7.66
CA CYS A 319 16.59 -20.16 7.25
C CYS A 319 15.97 -19.70 5.93
N PHE A 320 15.31 -18.54 5.95
CA PHE A 320 14.78 -17.86 4.77
C PHE A 320 15.47 -16.50 4.55
N GLY A 321 15.22 -15.89 3.39
CA GLY A 321 15.71 -14.55 3.11
C GLY A 321 15.56 -14.16 1.65
N VAL A 322 15.12 -12.92 1.44
CA VAL A 322 14.77 -12.37 0.12
C VAL A 322 15.94 -12.23 -0.87
N ILE A 323 17.18 -12.27 -0.37
CA ILE A 323 18.40 -12.26 -1.18
C ILE A 323 19.25 -13.47 -0.74
N PRO A 324 19.32 -14.56 -1.52
CA PRO A 324 19.84 -15.85 -1.04
C PRO A 324 21.25 -15.80 -0.41
N PRO A 325 22.24 -15.05 -0.96
CA PRO A 325 23.55 -14.91 -0.31
C PRO A 325 23.55 -14.24 1.07
N PHE A 326 22.48 -13.52 1.42
CA PHE A 326 22.33 -12.82 2.69
C PHE A 326 21.24 -13.44 3.58
N ALA A 327 20.64 -14.58 3.20
CA ALA A 327 19.61 -15.23 3.99
C ALA A 327 20.16 -15.64 5.38
N ASP A 328 19.52 -15.14 6.43
CA ASP A 328 20.00 -15.26 7.82
C ASP A 328 18.87 -15.41 8.86
N GLN A 329 17.60 -15.41 8.45
CA GLN A 329 16.47 -15.41 9.36
C GLN A 329 15.84 -16.80 9.50
N PRO A 330 15.69 -17.35 10.73
CA PRO A 330 14.99 -18.60 10.94
C PRO A 330 13.46 -18.44 10.87
N ALA A 331 12.74 -19.50 10.51
CA ALA A 331 11.27 -19.53 10.60
C ALA A 331 10.80 -19.62 12.06
N LEU A 332 11.50 -20.43 12.87
CA LEU A 332 11.37 -20.47 14.32
C LEU A 332 12.78 -20.39 14.92
N ALA A 333 13.02 -19.49 15.86
CA ALA A 333 14.31 -19.42 16.54
C ALA A 333 14.61 -20.75 17.25
N GLU A 334 15.88 -21.12 17.30
CA GLU A 334 16.31 -22.41 17.89
C GLU A 334 16.55 -22.26 19.40
N ASN A 335 17.54 -21.46 19.78
CA ASN A 335 17.96 -21.31 21.18
C ASN A 335 18.06 -19.85 21.64
N THR A 336 18.09 -18.91 20.68
CA THR A 336 18.29 -17.48 20.96
C THR A 336 17.39 -16.67 20.03
N ALA A 337 16.59 -15.78 20.63
CA ALA A 337 15.86 -14.75 19.93
C ALA A 337 16.72 -13.48 19.85
N ARG A 338 16.85 -12.90 18.66
CA ARG A 338 17.67 -11.72 18.31
C ARG A 338 16.89 -10.42 18.23
N PHE A 339 15.56 -10.48 18.28
CA PHE A 339 14.69 -9.32 18.37
C PHE A 339 13.37 -9.62 19.10
N ARG A 340 12.72 -8.57 19.57
CA ARG A 340 11.39 -8.64 20.20
C ARG A 340 10.33 -8.92 19.12
N GLY A 341 9.59 -10.02 19.29
CA GLY A 341 8.61 -10.50 18.32
C GLY A 341 9.03 -11.73 17.51
N GLU A 342 10.27 -12.19 17.69
CA GLU A 342 10.77 -13.37 17.00
C GLU A 342 9.98 -14.62 17.39
N ALA A 343 9.53 -15.38 16.39
CA ALA A 343 8.79 -16.61 16.61
C ALA A 343 9.73 -17.71 17.14
N VAL A 344 9.32 -18.42 18.20
CA VAL A 344 10.11 -19.49 18.82
C VAL A 344 9.39 -20.84 18.82
N ALA A 345 8.06 -20.83 18.85
CA ALA A 345 7.24 -22.03 18.78
C ALA A 345 5.84 -21.72 18.20
N LEU A 346 5.13 -22.76 17.81
CA LEU A 346 3.74 -22.72 17.35
C LEU A 346 2.87 -23.59 18.25
N VAL A 347 1.64 -23.16 18.52
CA VAL A 347 0.60 -23.98 19.14
C VAL A 347 -0.56 -24.05 18.17
N ALA A 348 -0.98 -25.25 17.79
CA ALA A 348 -2.10 -25.46 16.87
C ALA A 348 -3.19 -26.30 17.51
N GLY A 349 -4.45 -25.92 17.30
CA GLY A 349 -5.60 -26.57 17.92
C GLY A 349 -6.94 -26.11 17.37
N GLU A 350 -8.01 -26.61 17.97
CA GLU A 350 -9.37 -26.13 17.69
C GLU A 350 -9.48 -24.63 18.02
N ARG A 351 -10.29 -23.90 17.26
CA ARG A 351 -10.33 -22.43 17.31
C ARG A 351 -10.66 -21.91 18.70
N GLU A 352 -11.62 -22.51 19.39
CA GLU A 352 -12.02 -22.15 20.75
C GLU A 352 -10.89 -22.40 21.76
N ALA A 353 -10.13 -23.47 21.58
CA ALA A 353 -9.00 -23.80 22.44
C ALA A 353 -7.87 -22.78 22.30
N ILE A 354 -7.57 -22.36 21.06
CA ILE A 354 -6.53 -21.35 20.79
C ILE A 354 -6.97 -19.96 21.26
N THR A 355 -8.23 -19.58 21.00
CA THR A 355 -8.76 -18.25 21.39
C THR A 355 -8.82 -18.07 22.91
N SER A 356 -8.99 -19.16 23.66
CA SER A 356 -9.01 -19.14 25.14
C SER A 356 -7.66 -19.44 25.79
N LEU A 357 -6.61 -19.66 24.99
CA LEU A 357 -5.31 -20.11 25.47
C LEU A 357 -4.58 -19.00 26.24
N ASP A 358 -4.13 -19.32 27.45
CA ASP A 358 -3.29 -18.42 28.25
C ASP A 358 -1.81 -18.65 27.90
N LEU A 359 -1.31 -17.88 26.94
CA LEU A 359 0.07 -17.99 26.46
C LEU A 359 1.11 -17.67 27.55
N THR A 360 0.74 -17.01 28.65
CA THR A 360 1.68 -16.73 29.76
C THR A 360 2.08 -18.00 30.52
N LYS A 361 1.30 -19.07 30.37
CA LYS A 361 1.58 -20.39 30.95
C LYS A 361 2.33 -21.32 30.01
N PHE A 362 2.64 -20.88 28.80
CA PHE A 362 3.46 -21.67 27.88
C PHE A 362 4.82 -21.98 28.55
N PRO A 363 5.28 -23.24 28.56
CA PRO A 363 6.45 -23.65 29.34
C PRO A 363 7.73 -23.19 28.64
N ILE A 364 8.09 -21.92 28.85
CA ILE A 364 9.32 -21.31 28.33
C ILE A 364 10.01 -20.50 29.41
N THR A 365 11.33 -20.64 29.51
CA THR A 365 12.18 -19.83 30.37
C THR A 365 13.06 -18.93 29.51
N TRP A 366 13.05 -17.64 29.79
CA TRP A 366 13.87 -16.64 29.10
C TRP A 366 15.09 -16.25 29.94
N THR A 367 16.22 -16.04 29.28
CA THR A 367 17.42 -15.42 29.86
C THR A 367 17.79 -14.22 28.98
N GLU A 368 17.49 -13.02 29.47
CA GLU A 368 17.81 -11.78 28.74
C GLU A 368 19.31 -11.62 28.54
N LEU A 369 19.68 -11.16 27.35
CA LEU A 369 21.06 -10.92 26.93
C LEU A 369 21.25 -9.43 26.59
N PRO A 370 22.49 -8.90 26.67
CA PRO A 370 22.78 -7.54 26.23
C PRO A 370 22.34 -7.31 24.79
N TYR A 371 21.71 -6.18 24.50
CA TYR A 371 21.21 -5.83 23.16
C TYR A 371 21.64 -4.43 22.74
N MET A 372 21.66 -4.17 21.44
CA MET A 372 21.99 -2.86 20.85
C MET A 372 20.87 -2.46 19.91
N LEU A 373 20.33 -1.24 20.04
CA LEU A 373 19.21 -0.77 19.20
C LEU A 373 19.64 0.28 18.18
N GLN A 374 20.83 0.87 18.35
CA GLN A 374 21.35 1.89 17.43
C GLN A 374 22.56 1.37 16.64
N PRO A 375 22.73 1.76 15.36
CA PRO A 375 23.91 1.41 14.57
C PRO A 375 25.23 1.78 15.24
N ARG A 376 25.29 2.95 15.90
CA ARG A 376 26.49 3.40 16.62
C ARG A 376 26.88 2.46 17.76
N GLU A 377 25.90 1.93 18.48
CA GLU A 377 26.13 0.94 19.55
C GLU A 377 26.65 -0.38 18.94
N ALA A 378 26.01 -0.85 17.86
CA ALA A 378 26.38 -2.09 17.17
C ALA A 378 27.76 -2.06 16.51
N GLN A 379 28.30 -0.89 16.21
CA GLN A 379 29.63 -0.72 15.60
C GLN A 379 30.72 -0.37 16.63
N ALA A 380 30.40 -0.27 17.92
CA ALA A 380 31.41 -0.05 18.96
C ALA A 380 32.45 -1.18 18.96
N ALA A 381 33.69 -0.89 19.39
CA ALA A 381 34.80 -1.84 19.32
C ALA A 381 34.57 -3.09 20.20
N ASP A 382 33.81 -2.93 21.28
CA ASP A 382 33.43 -3.96 22.27
C ASP A 382 32.00 -4.50 22.04
N ALA A 383 31.33 -4.09 20.97
CA ALA A 383 29.99 -4.58 20.62
C ALA A 383 30.02 -6.09 20.37
N HIS A 384 29.08 -6.81 20.98
CA HIS A 384 28.90 -8.23 20.66
C HIS A 384 28.41 -8.40 19.21
N ARG A 385 28.74 -9.53 18.60
CA ARG A 385 28.30 -9.82 17.22
C ARG A 385 26.91 -10.47 17.28
N ILE A 386 25.92 -9.86 16.62
CA ILE A 386 24.55 -10.41 16.49
C ILE A 386 24.57 -11.66 15.60
N HIS A 387 25.37 -11.59 14.53
CA HIS A 387 25.68 -12.70 13.65
C HIS A 387 27.18 -12.99 13.72
N PRO A 388 27.61 -14.22 14.08
CA PRO A 388 29.03 -14.52 14.27
C PRO A 388 29.93 -14.18 13.07
N SER A 389 29.39 -14.30 11.84
CA SER A 389 30.06 -14.04 10.57
C SER A 389 30.08 -12.57 10.14
N ARG A 390 29.44 -11.66 10.89
CA ARG A 390 29.32 -10.23 10.53
C ARG A 390 30.17 -9.37 11.47
N GLU A 391 31.39 -9.08 11.06
CA GLU A 391 32.28 -8.20 11.81
C GLU A 391 31.69 -6.79 11.93
N HIS A 392 31.83 -6.18 13.10
CA HIS A 392 31.26 -4.86 13.42
C HIS A 392 29.75 -4.75 13.14
N ASN A 393 29.03 -5.88 13.16
CA ASN A 393 27.61 -5.97 12.81
C ASN A 393 27.27 -5.36 11.43
N LEU A 394 28.25 -5.24 10.53
CA LEU A 394 28.05 -4.74 9.18
C LEU A 394 27.48 -5.85 8.29
N LEU A 395 26.26 -5.68 7.79
CA LEU A 395 25.65 -6.60 6.82
C LEU A 395 26.36 -6.47 5.47
N THR A 396 26.36 -5.25 4.92
CA THR A 396 26.99 -4.92 3.65
C THR A 396 27.12 -3.39 3.48
N GLN A 397 27.94 -2.99 2.50
CA GLN A 397 28.18 -1.60 2.13
C GLN A 397 28.02 -1.44 0.60
N GLY A 398 27.24 -0.45 0.19
CA GLY A 398 27.21 0.03 -1.19
C GLY A 398 28.10 1.25 -1.38
N PHE A 399 28.61 1.43 -2.60
CA PHE A 399 29.55 2.48 -2.94
C PHE A 399 29.36 2.97 -4.38
N VAL A 400 29.41 4.29 -4.58
CA VAL A 400 29.52 4.91 -5.91
C VAL A 400 30.52 6.05 -5.81
N ALA A 401 31.49 6.10 -6.74
CA ALA A 401 32.47 7.16 -6.84
C ALA A 401 32.76 7.55 -8.30
N ARG A 402 32.82 8.85 -8.55
CA ARG A 402 33.08 9.45 -9.86
C ARG A 402 33.88 10.74 -9.69
N GLY A 403 34.87 10.98 -10.56
CA GLY A 403 35.69 12.19 -10.52
C GLY A 403 36.49 12.33 -9.22
N ASP A 404 36.75 13.57 -8.80
CA ASP A 404 37.48 13.92 -7.56
C ASP A 404 36.62 14.88 -6.72
N PRO A 405 35.71 14.36 -5.87
CA PRO A 405 34.80 15.19 -5.10
C PRO A 405 35.52 16.04 -4.05
N GLU A 406 36.64 15.59 -3.48
CA GLU A 406 37.46 16.39 -2.55
C GLU A 406 37.97 17.66 -3.21
N ALA A 407 38.64 17.52 -4.36
CA ALA A 407 39.20 18.66 -5.07
C ALA A 407 38.09 19.59 -5.59
N ALA A 408 36.96 19.04 -6.00
CA ALA A 408 35.81 19.82 -6.45
C ALA A 408 35.18 20.63 -5.31
N LEU A 409 35.02 20.03 -4.11
CA LEU A 409 34.50 20.72 -2.94
C LEU A 409 35.47 21.80 -2.43
N ALA A 410 36.78 21.55 -2.46
CA ALA A 410 37.79 22.53 -2.05
C ALA A 410 37.85 23.76 -2.99
N LYS A 411 37.50 23.58 -4.27
CA LYS A 411 37.46 24.65 -5.29
C LYS A 411 36.07 25.28 -5.46
N ALA A 412 35.04 24.73 -4.82
CA ALA A 412 33.68 25.24 -4.95
C ALA A 412 33.59 26.69 -4.42
N ALA A 413 32.81 27.53 -5.09
CA ALA A 413 32.57 28.89 -4.63
C ALA A 413 31.79 28.88 -3.30
N HIS A 414 30.83 27.95 -3.19
CA HIS A 414 30.07 27.72 -1.97
C HIS A 414 29.94 26.23 -1.70
N THR A 415 29.94 25.88 -0.41
CA THR A 415 29.62 24.55 0.09
C THR A 415 28.51 24.64 1.14
N VAL A 416 27.69 23.59 1.24
CA VAL A 416 26.72 23.38 2.31
C VAL A 416 26.87 21.95 2.82
N SER A 417 26.72 21.78 4.14
CA SER A 417 26.85 20.50 4.83
C SER A 417 25.72 20.32 5.83
N GLY A 418 25.32 19.07 6.09
CA GLY A 418 24.28 18.76 7.06
C GLY A 418 24.32 17.32 7.55
N GLU A 419 23.64 17.10 8.69
CA GLU A 419 23.39 15.80 9.28
C GLU A 419 21.88 15.64 9.51
N ILE A 420 21.31 14.51 9.11
CA ILE A 420 19.88 14.21 9.27
C ILE A 420 19.69 12.78 9.76
N GLU A 421 18.79 12.62 10.73
CA GLU A 421 18.31 11.36 11.25
C GLU A 421 16.85 11.11 10.84
N THR A 422 16.54 9.87 10.49
CA THR A 422 15.17 9.40 10.20
C THR A 422 14.81 8.25 11.12
N SER A 423 13.53 8.11 11.44
CA SER A 423 13.01 7.09 12.36
C SER A 423 12.46 5.87 11.62
N PHE A 424 12.17 4.79 12.37
CA PHE A 424 11.42 3.67 11.80
C PHE A 424 10.03 4.16 11.36
N VAL A 425 9.59 3.66 10.21
CA VAL A 425 8.22 3.87 9.69
C VAL A 425 7.60 2.49 9.48
N GLU A 426 6.44 2.28 10.09
CA GLU A 426 5.58 1.11 9.92
C GLU A 426 4.68 1.28 8.69
N HIS A 427 4.57 0.21 7.90
CA HIS A 427 3.79 0.22 6.66
C HIS A 427 2.32 0.50 6.91
N ALA A 428 1.79 -0.01 8.03
CA ALA A 428 0.43 0.21 8.49
C ALA A 428 -0.62 -0.12 7.41
N TYR A 429 -0.38 -1.17 6.62
CA TYR A 429 -1.42 -1.76 5.79
C TYR A 429 -2.56 -2.22 6.68
N ILE A 430 -3.80 -1.94 6.27
CA ILE A 430 -4.98 -2.15 7.11
C ILE A 430 -5.25 -3.65 7.31
N GLU A 431 -4.93 -4.51 6.34
CA GLU A 431 -5.02 -5.98 6.47
C GLU A 431 -3.69 -6.56 7.01
N PRO A 432 -3.63 -7.07 8.26
CA PRO A 432 -2.48 -7.83 8.74
C PRO A 432 -2.19 -9.08 7.89
N GLU A 433 -1.08 -9.75 8.17
CA GLU A 433 -0.74 -11.03 7.56
C GLU A 433 -1.82 -12.06 7.89
N ALA A 434 -2.41 -12.71 6.87
CA ALA A 434 -3.39 -13.75 7.07
C ALA A 434 -3.39 -14.77 5.93
N GLY A 435 -3.67 -16.04 6.27
CA GLY A 435 -3.76 -17.11 5.30
C GLY A 435 -3.97 -18.49 5.92
N PHE A 436 -4.11 -19.50 5.07
CA PHE A 436 -4.24 -20.90 5.47
C PHE A 436 -3.50 -21.85 4.53
N ALA A 437 -3.17 -23.03 5.04
CA ALA A 437 -2.46 -24.09 4.33
C ALA A 437 -3.24 -25.40 4.42
N HIS A 438 -3.16 -26.23 3.39
CA HIS A 438 -3.68 -27.60 3.39
C HIS A 438 -2.87 -28.49 2.44
N MET A 439 -3.01 -29.80 2.59
CA MET A 439 -2.43 -30.77 1.67
C MET A 439 -3.45 -31.13 0.58
N ASP A 440 -3.05 -30.99 -0.68
CA ASP A 440 -3.76 -31.52 -1.85
C ASP A 440 -2.93 -32.68 -2.43
N GLY A 441 -3.29 -33.91 -2.05
CA GLY A 441 -2.44 -35.07 -2.26
C GLY A 441 -1.08 -34.91 -1.57
N ASP A 442 -0.01 -34.85 -2.36
CA ASP A 442 1.36 -34.62 -1.87
C ASP A 442 1.85 -33.18 -2.03
N THR A 443 0.97 -32.27 -2.46
CA THR A 443 1.28 -30.85 -2.67
C THR A 443 0.77 -30.02 -1.50
N LEU A 444 1.65 -29.22 -0.90
CA LEU A 444 1.27 -28.22 0.10
C LEU A 444 0.73 -26.98 -0.61
N VAL A 445 -0.55 -26.66 -0.39
CA VAL A 445 -1.21 -25.48 -0.96
C VAL A 445 -1.38 -24.44 0.13
N ILE A 446 -0.86 -23.24 -0.11
CA ILE A 446 -0.93 -22.10 0.81
C ILE A 446 -1.68 -20.95 0.12
N THR A 447 -2.76 -20.51 0.75
CA THR A 447 -3.56 -19.37 0.32
C THR A 447 -3.36 -18.23 1.32
N ALA A 448 -2.68 -17.15 0.92
CA ALA A 448 -2.28 -16.07 1.83
C ALA A 448 -2.11 -14.72 1.13
N CYS A 449 -2.14 -13.62 1.88
CA CYS A 449 -1.80 -12.30 1.35
C CYS A 449 -0.27 -12.16 1.16
N THR A 450 0.18 -11.85 -0.06
CA THR A 450 1.61 -11.79 -0.41
C THR A 450 1.88 -10.89 -1.62
N GLN A 451 3.08 -10.32 -1.72
CA GLN A 451 3.58 -9.62 -2.89
C GLN A 451 4.49 -10.48 -3.78
N ALA A 452 4.90 -11.68 -3.34
CA ALA A 452 5.97 -12.45 -3.98
C ALA A 452 5.73 -13.98 -3.96
N PRO A 453 4.67 -14.48 -4.61
CA PRO A 453 4.26 -15.89 -4.50
C PRO A 453 5.35 -16.91 -4.86
N TYR A 454 6.18 -16.63 -5.86
CA TYR A 454 7.29 -17.52 -6.24
C TYR A 454 8.42 -17.53 -5.21
N MET A 455 8.74 -16.39 -4.60
CA MET A 455 9.73 -16.33 -3.52
C MET A 455 9.19 -17.04 -2.27
N ASP A 456 7.91 -16.82 -1.93
CA ASP A 456 7.25 -17.51 -0.83
C ASP A 456 7.29 -19.02 -1.01
N ARG A 457 7.02 -19.51 -2.24
CA ARG A 457 7.10 -20.92 -2.59
C ARG A 457 8.50 -21.47 -2.32
N ASP A 458 9.52 -20.81 -2.84
CA ASP A 458 10.90 -21.30 -2.80
C ASP A 458 11.47 -21.27 -1.37
N ASP A 459 11.22 -20.19 -0.61
CA ASP A 459 11.63 -20.10 0.79
C ASP A 459 10.85 -21.08 1.68
N THR A 460 9.54 -21.23 1.46
CA THR A 460 8.73 -22.20 2.21
C THR A 460 9.15 -23.63 1.90
N ALA A 461 9.38 -23.97 0.63
CA ALA A 461 9.87 -25.29 0.23
C ALA A 461 11.22 -25.62 0.87
N LYS A 462 12.15 -24.66 0.88
CA LYS A 462 13.45 -24.80 1.55
C LYS A 462 13.30 -25.02 3.06
N VAL A 463 12.46 -24.24 3.74
CA VAL A 463 12.22 -24.38 5.18
C VAL A 463 11.57 -25.72 5.49
N LEU A 464 10.57 -26.14 4.71
CA LEU A 464 9.81 -27.36 4.95
C LEU A 464 10.38 -28.61 4.26
N GLY A 465 11.58 -28.53 3.69
CA GLY A 465 12.27 -29.69 3.09
C GLY A 465 11.51 -30.31 1.91
N LEU A 466 10.75 -29.50 1.18
CA LEU A 466 9.98 -29.90 0.01
C LEU A 466 10.68 -29.47 -1.28
N ALA A 467 10.40 -30.18 -2.37
CA ALA A 467 10.72 -29.67 -3.70
C ALA A 467 9.78 -28.49 -4.04
N PRO A 468 10.25 -27.42 -4.73
CA PRO A 468 9.41 -26.26 -5.04
C PRO A 468 8.09 -26.61 -5.76
N GLU A 469 8.09 -27.61 -6.63
CA GLU A 469 6.90 -28.11 -7.33
C GLU A 469 5.86 -28.78 -6.42
N LYS A 470 6.24 -29.14 -5.19
CA LYS A 470 5.33 -29.66 -4.14
C LYS A 470 4.78 -28.55 -3.25
N VAL A 471 5.05 -27.29 -3.56
CA VAL A 471 4.49 -26.13 -2.89
C VAL A 471 3.75 -25.27 -3.90
N ARG A 472 2.50 -24.94 -3.62
CA ARG A 472 1.69 -24.02 -4.41
C ARG A 472 1.29 -22.83 -3.56
N ILE A 473 1.58 -21.62 -4.04
CA ILE A 473 1.14 -20.39 -3.41
C ILE A 473 0.01 -19.79 -4.24
N VAL A 474 -1.12 -19.53 -3.58
CA VAL A 474 -2.32 -18.89 -4.14
C VAL A 474 -2.55 -17.56 -3.41
N PRO A 475 -2.05 -16.44 -3.94
CA PRO A 475 -2.30 -15.12 -3.38
C PRO A 475 -3.78 -14.80 -3.24
N THR A 476 -4.18 -14.27 -2.08
CA THR A 476 -5.49 -13.60 -1.92
C THR A 476 -5.43 -12.15 -2.41
N ALA A 477 -6.58 -11.47 -2.44
CA ALA A 477 -6.54 -10.01 -2.45
C ALA A 477 -5.69 -9.54 -1.26
N THR A 478 -4.87 -8.51 -1.48
CA THR A 478 -3.93 -8.02 -0.47
C THR A 478 -4.32 -6.59 -0.09
N GLY A 479 -4.72 -6.40 1.16
CA GLY A 479 -5.20 -5.14 1.74
C GLY A 479 -4.10 -4.13 2.06
N GLY A 480 -3.18 -3.95 1.10
CA GLY A 480 -1.94 -3.22 1.25
C GLY A 480 -0.78 -4.12 1.70
N GLY A 481 0.42 -3.77 1.26
CA GLY A 481 1.67 -4.44 1.66
C GLY A 481 2.84 -3.46 1.68
N PHE A 482 2.93 -2.59 0.66
CA PHE A 482 3.90 -1.49 0.57
C PHE A 482 5.37 -1.90 0.72
N GLY A 483 5.66 -3.20 0.55
CA GLY A 483 6.99 -3.80 0.66
C GLY A 483 7.10 -4.86 1.76
N SER A 484 6.33 -4.77 2.87
CA SER A 484 6.50 -5.73 3.99
C SER A 484 6.11 -7.16 3.62
N LYS A 485 5.07 -7.31 2.78
CA LYS A 485 4.58 -8.62 2.31
C LYS A 485 5.43 -9.22 1.17
N LEU A 486 6.67 -8.75 1.01
CA LEU A 486 7.68 -9.39 0.16
C LEU A 486 8.49 -10.44 0.91
N ASP A 487 8.66 -10.25 2.21
CA ASP A 487 9.31 -11.20 3.10
C ASP A 487 8.27 -12.25 3.52
N VAL A 488 8.70 -13.51 3.61
CA VAL A 488 7.83 -14.57 4.12
C VAL A 488 7.47 -14.29 5.59
N SER A 489 6.24 -14.62 5.96
CA SER A 489 5.73 -14.42 7.32
C SER A 489 5.09 -15.71 7.84
N LEU A 490 3.79 -15.89 7.60
CA LEU A 490 3.01 -17.03 8.10
C LEU A 490 3.21 -18.31 7.29
N GLN A 491 3.61 -18.22 6.01
CA GLN A 491 3.63 -19.32 5.03
C GLN A 491 4.35 -20.58 5.54
N PRO A 492 5.61 -20.52 6.00
CA PRO A 492 6.27 -21.70 6.55
C PRO A 492 5.64 -22.20 7.87
N LEU A 493 5.01 -21.33 8.64
CA LEU A 493 4.42 -21.67 9.95
C LEU A 493 3.16 -22.52 9.79
N ILE A 494 2.19 -22.04 9.00
CA ILE A 494 0.96 -22.80 8.71
C ILE A 494 1.26 -24.02 7.84
N GLY A 495 2.26 -23.95 6.95
CA GLY A 495 2.71 -25.08 6.16
C GLY A 495 3.26 -26.23 7.01
N LEU A 496 4.09 -25.92 8.01
CA LEU A 496 4.59 -26.89 8.98
C LEU A 496 3.44 -27.61 9.71
N VAL A 497 2.48 -26.84 10.23
CA VAL A 497 1.33 -27.40 10.96
C VAL A 497 0.49 -28.30 10.06
N ALA A 498 0.18 -27.86 8.83
CA ALA A 498 -0.61 -28.64 7.89
C ALA A 498 0.08 -29.97 7.52
N MET A 499 1.39 -29.95 7.27
CA MET A 499 2.17 -31.15 6.98
C MET A 499 2.23 -32.13 8.16
N LYS A 500 2.43 -31.62 9.38
CA LYS A 500 2.61 -32.47 10.57
C LYS A 500 1.29 -33.07 11.08
N THR A 501 0.18 -32.38 10.85
CA THR A 501 -1.14 -32.80 11.35
C THR A 501 -2.00 -33.47 10.28
N GLY A 502 -1.72 -33.24 8.99
CA GLY A 502 -2.58 -33.65 7.89
C GLY A 502 -3.90 -32.88 7.81
N ARG A 503 -4.11 -31.87 8.66
CA ARG A 503 -5.31 -31.02 8.69
C ARG A 503 -4.98 -29.63 8.13
N PRO A 504 -5.96 -28.89 7.56
CA PRO A 504 -5.74 -27.50 7.22
C PRO A 504 -5.33 -26.67 8.45
N ALA A 505 -4.51 -25.64 8.25
CA ALA A 505 -4.03 -24.75 9.31
C ALA A 505 -4.16 -23.29 8.90
N ALA A 506 -4.73 -22.46 9.77
CA ALA A 506 -5.01 -21.05 9.49
C ALA A 506 -4.39 -20.12 10.54
N LEU A 507 -3.91 -18.97 10.08
CA LEU A 507 -3.28 -17.95 10.91
C LEU A 507 -3.62 -16.56 10.37
N ALA A 508 -4.10 -15.68 11.25
CA ALA A 508 -4.15 -14.25 11.03
C ALA A 508 -3.40 -13.57 12.17
N TYR A 509 -2.46 -12.70 11.85
CA TYR A 509 -1.78 -11.89 12.85
C TYR A 509 -2.74 -10.87 13.44
N THR A 510 -2.67 -10.69 14.74
CA THR A 510 -3.17 -9.47 15.38
C THR A 510 -2.35 -8.27 14.91
N ARG A 511 -2.87 -7.05 15.07
CA ARG A 511 -2.12 -5.83 14.74
C ARG A 511 -0.81 -5.72 15.52
N ASN A 512 -0.83 -6.09 16.80
CA ASN A 512 0.36 -6.10 17.65
C ASN A 512 1.42 -7.06 17.10
N GLU A 513 1.04 -8.30 16.77
CA GLU A 513 1.97 -9.27 16.16
C GLU A 513 2.52 -8.77 14.83
N SER A 514 1.68 -8.16 13.99
CA SER A 514 2.11 -7.57 12.72
C SER A 514 3.16 -6.49 12.97
N MET A 515 2.87 -5.49 13.80
CA MET A 515 3.80 -4.38 14.07
C MET A 515 5.08 -4.85 14.78
N MET A 516 5.01 -5.86 15.63
CA MET A 516 6.17 -6.37 16.35
C MET A 516 7.08 -7.26 15.48
N SER A 517 6.52 -8.08 14.59
CA SER A 517 7.27 -9.14 13.91
C SER A 517 7.61 -8.87 12.44
N THR A 518 6.93 -7.94 11.79
CA THR A 518 7.15 -7.64 10.36
C THR A 518 8.16 -6.52 10.16
N THR A 519 8.64 -6.41 8.93
CA THR A 519 9.66 -5.43 8.58
C THR A 519 9.19 -3.99 8.77
N LYS A 520 10.13 -3.06 8.92
CA LYS A 520 9.89 -1.60 8.95
C LYS A 520 10.75 -0.91 7.89
N ARG A 521 10.50 0.38 7.62
CA ARG A 521 11.48 1.21 6.89
C ARG A 521 12.75 1.39 7.74
N HIS A 522 13.93 1.26 7.13
CA HIS A 522 15.21 1.55 7.78
C HIS A 522 15.28 2.99 8.30
N PRO A 523 15.51 3.22 9.61
CA PRO A 523 15.97 4.50 10.09
C PRO A 523 17.41 4.70 9.64
N ALA A 524 17.77 5.95 9.39
CA ALA A 524 19.06 6.32 8.85
C ALA A 524 19.68 7.48 9.62
N SER A 525 21.00 7.40 9.84
CA SER A 525 21.85 8.53 10.22
C SER A 525 22.70 8.91 9.03
N MET A 526 22.52 10.12 8.49
CA MET A 526 23.12 10.54 7.22
C MET A 526 23.91 11.83 7.39
N LYS A 527 24.99 11.96 6.60
CA LYS A 527 25.79 13.18 6.47
C LYS A 527 26.08 13.45 5.00
N ALA A 528 26.01 14.71 4.58
CA ALA A 528 26.38 15.09 3.22
C ALA A 528 26.99 16.49 3.15
N THR A 529 27.81 16.69 2.13
CA THR A 529 28.36 17.99 1.71
C THR A 529 28.19 18.15 0.21
N ILE A 530 27.65 19.28 -0.23
CA ILE A 530 27.46 19.63 -1.64
C ILE A 530 28.18 20.95 -1.93
N GLY A 531 28.88 21.00 -3.06
CA GLY A 531 29.56 22.20 -3.58
C GLY A 531 28.91 22.71 -4.87
N ALA A 532 28.90 24.02 -5.03
CA ALA A 532 28.48 24.69 -6.25
C ALA A 532 29.48 25.78 -6.68
N ASP A 533 29.53 26.05 -7.98
CA ASP A 533 30.24 27.21 -8.52
C ASP A 533 29.45 28.52 -8.28
N ALA A 534 30.05 29.66 -8.63
CA ALA A 534 29.42 30.97 -8.46
C ALA A 534 28.16 31.17 -9.34
N GLY A 535 27.99 30.36 -10.39
CA GLY A 535 26.81 30.35 -11.24
C GLY A 535 25.70 29.42 -10.73
N GLY A 536 25.93 28.69 -9.64
CA GLY A 536 25.00 27.75 -9.04
C GLY A 536 25.00 26.35 -9.66
N ARG A 537 26.01 25.99 -10.48
CA ARG A 537 26.15 24.61 -10.96
C ARG A 537 26.80 23.74 -9.90
N ILE A 538 26.25 22.54 -9.69
CA ILE A 538 26.83 21.57 -8.77
C ILE A 538 28.21 21.12 -9.27
N THR A 539 29.23 21.27 -8.42
CA THR A 539 30.60 20.85 -8.74
C THR A 539 30.92 19.49 -8.16
N GLY A 540 30.38 19.17 -6.97
CA GLY A 540 30.49 17.83 -6.43
C GLY A 540 29.76 17.59 -5.11
N MET A 541 29.69 16.32 -4.72
CA MET A 541 28.98 15.88 -3.51
C MET A 541 29.69 14.68 -2.85
N VAL A 542 29.74 14.70 -1.51
CA VAL A 542 30.12 13.57 -0.68
C VAL A 542 28.96 13.23 0.25
N PHE A 543 28.58 11.96 0.29
CA PHE A 543 27.47 11.43 1.10
C PHE A 543 27.90 10.17 1.89
N SER A 544 27.42 10.05 3.13
CA SER A 544 27.53 8.83 3.92
C SER A 544 26.25 8.60 4.72
N GLY A 545 25.76 7.36 4.75
CA GLY A 545 24.58 6.99 5.53
C GLY A 545 24.69 5.61 6.18
N ASP A 546 24.33 5.55 7.46
CA ASP A 546 24.15 4.31 8.22
C ASP A 546 22.67 4.00 8.37
N PHE A 547 22.29 2.82 7.89
CA PHE A 547 20.92 2.33 7.89
C PHE A 547 20.81 1.18 8.88
N ASN A 548 19.94 1.34 9.88
CA ASN A 548 19.66 0.25 10.81
C ASN A 548 18.81 -0.81 10.11
N THR A 549 19.36 -2.00 9.91
CA THR A 549 18.65 -3.11 9.26
C THR A 549 17.95 -4.06 10.24
N GLY A 550 18.09 -3.82 11.54
CA GLY A 550 17.57 -4.71 12.58
C GLY A 550 18.32 -6.04 12.66
N ALA A 551 17.65 -7.04 13.24
CA ALA A 551 18.29 -8.30 13.59
C ALA A 551 18.65 -9.19 12.39
N TYR A 552 18.01 -9.00 11.24
CA TYR A 552 18.15 -9.87 10.07
C TYR A 552 18.30 -9.06 8.79
N ALA A 553 18.86 -9.69 7.75
CA ALA A 553 19.30 -9.00 6.55
C ALA A 553 18.15 -8.38 5.76
N SER A 554 17.07 -9.14 5.54
CA SER A 554 15.92 -8.76 4.70
C SER A 554 16.38 -7.94 3.47
N TRP A 555 15.89 -6.72 3.30
CA TRP A 555 16.23 -5.82 2.20
C TRP A 555 17.36 -4.83 2.50
N GLY A 556 18.06 -4.98 3.63
CA GLY A 556 19.26 -4.22 3.95
C GLY A 556 20.28 -4.14 2.82
N PRO A 557 20.59 -5.25 2.09
CA PRO A 557 21.54 -5.20 0.99
C PRO A 557 21.05 -4.36 -0.20
N THR A 558 19.73 -4.30 -0.43
CA THR A 558 19.17 -3.46 -1.50
C THR A 558 19.24 -1.99 -1.11
N VAL A 559 18.92 -1.62 0.13
CA VAL A 559 19.01 -0.23 0.60
C VAL A 559 20.46 0.27 0.55
N ALA A 560 21.41 -0.51 1.07
CA ALA A 560 22.82 -0.14 1.08
C ALA A 560 23.39 0.14 -0.33
N ASN A 561 22.98 -0.65 -1.34
CA ASN A 561 23.42 -0.47 -2.72
C ASN A 561 22.63 0.58 -3.50
N ARG A 562 21.32 0.72 -3.25
CA ARG A 562 20.44 1.65 -3.98
C ARG A 562 20.68 3.10 -3.60
N VAL A 563 20.95 3.38 -2.32
CA VAL A 563 21.12 4.75 -1.81
C VAL A 563 22.29 5.48 -2.51
N PRO A 564 23.50 4.92 -2.60
CA PRO A 564 24.61 5.57 -3.31
C PRO A 564 24.32 5.92 -4.77
N VAL A 565 23.51 5.12 -5.46
CA VAL A 565 23.10 5.37 -6.86
C VAL A 565 22.15 6.59 -6.97
N HIS A 566 21.33 6.85 -5.95
CA HIS A 566 20.26 7.86 -6.02
C HIS A 566 20.51 9.12 -5.21
N ALA A 567 21.46 9.12 -4.25
CA ALA A 567 21.62 10.23 -3.30
C ALA A 567 22.03 11.56 -3.96
N SER A 568 22.52 11.54 -5.21
CA SER A 568 22.74 12.74 -6.03
C SER A 568 21.45 13.41 -6.51
N GLY A 569 20.31 12.73 -6.39
CA GLY A 569 19.04 13.10 -7.01
C GLY A 569 19.11 13.18 -8.54
N PRO A 570 18.06 13.72 -9.18
CA PRO A 570 17.98 13.85 -10.63
C PRO A 570 18.81 15.02 -11.19
N TYR A 571 20.04 15.23 -10.68
CA TYR A 571 20.88 16.38 -11.00
C TYR A 571 22.27 15.98 -11.49
N ALA A 572 22.82 16.79 -12.40
CA ALA A 572 24.17 16.64 -12.91
C ALA A 572 25.19 16.89 -11.79
N THR A 573 25.89 15.82 -11.37
CA THR A 573 26.86 15.85 -10.27
C THR A 573 28.18 15.22 -10.74
N PRO A 574 29.09 16.00 -11.35
CA PRO A 574 30.24 15.45 -12.08
C PRO A 574 31.31 14.82 -11.17
N ASN A 575 31.43 15.29 -9.92
CA ASN A 575 32.33 14.72 -8.91
C ASN A 575 31.51 14.23 -7.72
N TYR A 576 31.58 12.93 -7.42
CA TYR A 576 30.65 12.30 -6.51
C TYR A 576 31.30 11.18 -5.73
N ARG A 577 30.99 11.08 -4.43
CA ARG A 577 31.21 9.86 -3.66
C ARG A 577 30.05 9.63 -2.68
N ALA A 578 29.46 8.45 -2.71
CA ALA A 578 28.45 8.05 -1.75
C ALA A 578 28.71 6.66 -1.17
N VAL A 579 28.52 6.54 0.14
CA VAL A 579 28.62 5.28 0.90
C VAL A 579 27.30 5.05 1.64
N GLY A 580 26.72 3.86 1.48
CA GLY A 580 25.56 3.41 2.26
C GLY A 580 25.89 2.11 3.00
N ARG A 581 25.67 2.06 4.31
CA ARG A 581 25.99 0.89 5.14
C ARG A 581 24.72 0.34 5.80
N ALA A 582 24.45 -0.94 5.64
CA ALA A 582 23.39 -1.63 6.39
C ALA A 582 24.00 -2.27 7.65
N ILE A 583 23.54 -1.85 8.82
CA ILE A 583 24.08 -2.26 10.12
C ILE A 583 23.04 -3.06 10.88
N HIS A 584 23.41 -4.25 11.35
CA HIS A 584 22.58 -5.07 12.21
C HIS A 584 22.45 -4.46 13.61
N THR A 585 21.26 -4.54 14.17
CA THR A 585 20.96 -4.22 15.58
C THR A 585 19.98 -5.27 16.12
N ASN A 586 19.69 -5.30 17.41
CA ASN A 586 18.63 -6.13 18.01
C ASN A 586 17.23 -5.48 17.92
N GLY A 587 17.11 -4.38 17.17
CA GLY A 587 15.84 -3.72 16.90
C GLY A 587 14.96 -4.49 15.89
N PRO A 588 13.78 -3.93 15.56
CA PRO A 588 12.91 -4.49 14.54
C PRO A 588 13.65 -4.69 13.22
N ILE A 589 13.32 -5.78 12.52
CA ILE A 589 13.85 -6.03 11.18
C ILE A 589 13.43 -4.88 10.27
N ALA A 590 14.37 -4.32 9.51
CA ALA A 590 14.04 -3.35 8.49
C ALA A 590 14.13 -3.98 7.09
N GLY A 591 13.13 -3.69 6.28
CA GLY A 591 12.92 -4.32 4.98
C GLY A 591 12.44 -3.31 3.95
N ALA A 592 11.78 -3.84 2.93
CA ALA A 592 11.23 -3.05 1.85
C ALA A 592 10.11 -2.13 2.35
N PHE A 593 10.25 -0.82 2.17
CA PHE A 593 9.13 0.13 2.20
C PHE A 593 9.23 0.99 0.95
N ARG A 594 8.11 1.18 0.24
CA ARG A 594 7.92 2.13 -0.88
C ARG A 594 9.02 3.20 -1.00
N GLY A 595 9.95 3.03 -1.94
CA GLY A 595 11.10 3.92 -2.18
C GLY A 595 12.47 3.43 -1.68
N PHE A 596 12.57 2.39 -0.85
CA PHE A 596 13.80 1.63 -0.53
C PHE A 596 15.05 2.51 -0.27
N GLY A 597 15.05 3.28 0.82
CA GLY A 597 16.20 4.10 1.21
C GLY A 597 16.31 5.45 0.47
N VAL A 598 15.76 5.56 -0.74
CA VAL A 598 15.81 6.79 -1.54
C VAL A 598 15.08 7.95 -0.84
N PRO A 599 13.87 7.80 -0.25
CA PRO A 599 13.24 8.87 0.52
C PRO A 599 14.14 9.47 1.60
N GLN A 600 14.88 8.62 2.34
CA GLN A 600 15.81 9.09 3.38
C GLN A 600 16.94 9.92 2.78
N ALA A 601 17.59 9.43 1.72
CA ALA A 601 18.67 10.14 1.05
C ALA A 601 18.20 11.46 0.41
N THR A 602 17.00 11.47 -0.17
CA THR A 602 16.41 12.66 -0.78
C THR A 602 16.07 13.73 0.26
N ILE A 603 15.66 13.37 1.49
CA ILE A 603 15.50 14.34 2.58
C ILE A 603 16.82 15.10 2.83
N MET A 604 17.93 14.37 2.99
CA MET A 604 19.25 14.99 3.15
C MET A 604 19.60 15.90 1.99
N GLN A 605 19.48 15.36 0.78
CA GLN A 605 19.91 16.05 -0.43
C GLN A 605 19.08 17.31 -0.71
N GLU A 606 17.75 17.20 -0.73
CA GLU A 606 16.85 18.30 -1.11
C GLU A 606 16.83 19.44 -0.09
N THR A 607 17.05 19.14 1.18
CA THR A 607 17.21 20.17 2.21
C THR A 607 18.53 20.93 2.06
N LEU A 608 19.60 20.26 1.63
CA LEU A 608 20.86 20.92 1.29
C LEU A 608 20.78 21.71 -0.02
N TYR A 609 20.02 21.25 -1.01
CA TYR A 609 19.79 22.00 -2.26
C TYR A 609 19.04 23.31 -1.97
N ASP A 610 18.05 23.29 -1.09
CA ASP A 610 17.39 24.51 -0.62
C ASP A 610 18.38 25.46 0.07
N ALA A 611 19.23 24.92 0.96
CA ALA A 611 20.27 25.69 1.63
C ALA A 611 21.27 26.32 0.66
N MET A 612 21.66 25.58 -0.38
CA MET A 612 22.60 26.05 -1.41
C MET A 612 21.99 27.16 -2.25
N ALA A 613 20.73 27.00 -2.68
CA ALA A 613 20.02 28.03 -3.44
C ALA A 613 19.89 29.34 -2.65
N GLU A 614 19.51 29.26 -1.36
CA GLU A 614 19.47 30.43 -0.46
C GLU A 614 20.85 31.10 -0.32
N LYS A 615 21.90 30.30 -0.11
CA LYS A 615 23.28 30.80 0.05
C LYS A 615 23.80 31.52 -1.20
N LEU A 616 23.35 31.09 -2.38
CA LEU A 616 23.68 31.70 -3.67
C LEU A 616 22.75 32.88 -4.04
N GLY A 617 21.68 33.11 -3.28
CA GLY A 617 20.65 34.08 -3.64
C GLY A 617 19.87 33.72 -4.91
N LEU A 618 19.73 32.42 -5.20
CA LEU A 618 18.99 31.90 -6.35
C LEU A 618 17.59 31.43 -5.94
N ASP A 619 16.62 31.56 -6.85
CA ASP A 619 15.32 30.93 -6.67
C ASP A 619 15.46 29.41 -6.54
N ARG A 620 14.75 28.83 -5.56
CA ARG A 620 14.90 27.44 -5.14
C ARG A 620 14.42 26.42 -6.17
N LEU A 621 13.41 26.77 -6.98
CA LEU A 621 12.94 25.94 -8.09
C LEU A 621 13.91 26.05 -9.27
N ASN A 622 14.31 27.27 -9.64
CA ASN A 622 15.24 27.50 -10.75
C ASN A 622 16.62 26.88 -10.50
N PHE A 623 17.11 26.86 -9.26
CA PHE A 623 18.35 26.17 -8.90
C PHE A 623 18.30 24.67 -9.24
N ARG A 624 17.17 24.01 -8.93
CA ARG A 624 16.93 22.60 -9.28
C ARG A 624 16.85 22.41 -10.79
N LEU A 625 16.10 23.28 -11.47
CA LEU A 625 15.91 23.20 -12.92
C LEU A 625 17.23 23.36 -13.69
N MET A 626 18.09 24.29 -13.25
CA MET A 626 19.41 24.54 -13.83
C MET A 626 20.31 23.31 -13.77
N ASN A 627 20.24 22.56 -12.66
CA ASN A 627 21.09 21.40 -12.42
C ASN A 627 20.46 20.06 -12.84
N ALA A 628 19.19 20.05 -13.25
CA ALA A 628 18.47 18.82 -13.54
C ALA A 628 19.07 18.06 -14.74
N LEU A 629 19.03 16.73 -14.67
CA LEU A 629 19.46 15.85 -15.76
C LEU A 629 18.58 16.06 -17.01
N ARG A 630 19.14 15.74 -18.18
CA ARG A 630 18.48 15.80 -19.50
C ARG A 630 18.85 14.56 -20.32
N ASN A 631 18.15 14.34 -21.43
CA ASN A 631 18.60 13.38 -22.43
C ASN A 631 20.05 13.71 -22.87
N GLY A 632 20.91 12.70 -22.91
CA GLY A 632 22.35 12.81 -23.13
C GLY A 632 23.17 13.06 -21.87
N SER A 633 22.56 13.32 -20.72
CA SER A 633 23.29 13.46 -19.45
C SER A 633 23.81 12.12 -18.95
N GLU A 634 24.92 12.18 -18.22
CA GLU A 634 25.53 11.02 -17.58
C GLU A 634 25.25 11.06 -16.07
N THR A 635 24.80 9.95 -15.51
CA THR A 635 24.52 9.80 -14.06
C THR A 635 25.81 9.65 -13.25
N VAL A 636 25.69 9.60 -11.92
CA VAL A 636 26.82 9.34 -11.02
C VAL A 636 27.42 7.93 -11.17
N THR A 637 26.71 7.01 -11.82
CA THR A 637 27.23 5.67 -12.16
C THR A 637 27.84 5.60 -13.56
N GLY A 638 27.95 6.73 -14.26
CA GLY A 638 28.45 6.76 -15.63
C GLY A 638 27.43 6.33 -16.70
N GLN A 639 26.19 6.02 -16.31
CA GLN A 639 25.14 5.68 -17.27
C GLN A 639 24.71 6.93 -18.06
N VAL A 640 24.76 6.86 -19.38
CA VAL A 640 24.23 7.90 -20.27
C VAL A 640 22.73 7.69 -20.50
N LEU A 641 21.92 8.67 -20.12
CA LEU A 641 20.47 8.65 -20.27
C LEU A 641 20.07 9.11 -21.67
N LYS A 642 19.90 8.18 -22.61
CA LYS A 642 19.65 8.52 -24.02
C LYS A 642 18.30 9.20 -24.28
N ALA A 643 17.27 8.78 -23.55
CA ALA A 643 15.89 9.23 -23.71
C ALA A 643 15.13 9.10 -22.37
N GLY A 644 13.89 9.59 -22.33
CA GLY A 644 12.98 9.36 -21.20
C GLY A 644 13.27 10.19 -19.94
N VAL A 645 14.10 11.24 -20.00
CA VAL A 645 14.43 12.07 -18.83
C VAL A 645 13.48 13.26 -18.73
N GLY A 646 12.45 13.17 -17.87
CA GLY A 646 11.38 14.18 -17.76
C GLY A 646 11.42 15.08 -16.51
N ILE A 647 12.53 15.12 -15.77
CA ILE A 647 12.60 15.94 -14.54
C ILE A 647 12.51 17.46 -14.84
N ALA A 648 13.04 17.90 -15.98
CA ALA A 648 12.99 19.30 -16.37
C ALA A 648 11.55 19.76 -16.57
N GLU A 649 10.80 18.95 -17.30
CA GLU A 649 9.40 19.14 -17.64
C GLU A 649 8.54 19.14 -16.37
N CYS A 650 8.85 18.28 -15.40
CA CYS A 650 8.20 18.32 -14.08
C CYS A 650 8.44 19.65 -13.36
N LEU A 651 9.69 20.13 -13.30
CA LEU A 651 10.03 21.40 -12.63
C LEU A 651 9.45 22.61 -13.36
N GLU A 652 9.47 22.61 -14.70
CA GLU A 652 8.85 23.65 -15.54
C GLU A 652 7.35 23.74 -15.31
N ALA A 653 6.65 22.60 -15.27
CA ALA A 653 5.21 22.56 -15.01
C ALA A 653 4.82 23.16 -13.65
N LEU A 654 5.73 23.16 -12.67
CA LEU A 654 5.50 23.71 -11.34
C LEU A 654 5.70 25.23 -11.23
N LYS A 655 6.37 25.89 -12.19
CA LYS A 655 6.67 27.34 -12.14
C LYS A 655 5.47 28.25 -11.84
N PRO A 656 4.32 28.13 -12.55
CA PRO A 656 3.18 29.02 -12.25
C PRO A 656 2.61 28.77 -10.85
N HIS A 657 2.59 27.52 -10.39
CA HIS A 657 2.11 27.16 -9.06
C HIS A 657 3.06 27.64 -7.95
N TRP A 658 4.38 27.59 -8.22
CA TRP A 658 5.43 28.10 -7.33
C TRP A 658 5.33 29.60 -7.12
N ALA A 659 5.25 30.37 -8.22
CA ALA A 659 5.15 31.82 -8.16
C ALA A 659 3.89 32.28 -7.39
N ARG A 660 2.73 31.65 -7.66
CA ARG A 660 1.50 31.89 -6.92
C ARG A 660 1.69 31.59 -5.43
N ALA A 661 2.16 30.38 -5.09
CA ALA A 661 2.29 29.94 -3.71
C ALA A 661 3.21 30.87 -2.90
N LEU A 662 4.33 31.33 -3.47
CA LEU A 662 5.23 32.28 -2.82
C LEU A 662 4.55 33.62 -2.56
N ALA A 663 3.83 34.17 -3.55
CA ALA A 663 3.09 35.42 -3.38
C ALA A 663 1.99 35.29 -2.30
N ASP A 664 1.25 34.18 -2.29
CA ASP A 664 0.22 33.89 -1.29
C ASP A 664 0.84 33.79 0.13
N ALA A 665 2.02 33.17 0.26
CA ALA A 665 2.73 33.08 1.52
C ALA A 665 3.28 34.43 1.99
N GLU A 666 3.85 35.23 1.09
CA GLU A 666 4.36 36.58 1.39
C GLU A 666 3.24 37.48 1.89
N ASN A 667 2.11 37.53 1.18
CA ASN A 667 0.93 38.32 1.56
C ASN A 667 0.41 37.91 2.95
N PHE A 668 0.25 36.60 3.19
CA PHE A 668 -0.19 36.12 4.50
C PHE A 668 0.82 36.47 5.60
N ASN A 669 2.11 36.33 5.32
CA ASN A 669 3.18 36.57 6.29
C ASN A 669 3.37 38.05 6.62
N ALA A 670 3.00 38.97 5.73
CA ALA A 670 3.02 40.40 5.99
C ALA A 670 1.97 40.80 7.05
N GLU A 671 0.83 40.12 7.07
CA GLU A 671 -0.29 40.42 7.98
C GLU A 671 -0.29 39.58 9.27
N ASN A 672 0.47 38.47 9.30
CA ASN A 672 0.43 37.50 10.40
C ASN A 672 1.80 37.33 11.08
N THR A 673 1.83 37.47 12.40
CA THR A 673 3.05 37.31 13.22
C THR A 673 3.06 36.03 14.05
N ALA A 674 1.89 35.55 14.49
CA ALA A 674 1.75 34.33 15.29
C ALA A 674 1.85 33.05 14.45
N LYS A 675 1.40 33.13 13.19
CA LYS A 675 1.44 32.04 12.22
C LYS A 675 2.17 32.50 10.97
N LYS A 676 2.90 31.59 10.34
CA LYS A 676 3.62 31.86 9.10
C LYS A 676 3.33 30.79 8.07
N ARG A 677 3.13 31.21 6.82
CA ARG A 677 3.05 30.32 5.67
C ARG A 677 4.42 30.05 5.08
N GLY A 678 4.58 28.81 4.64
CA GLY A 678 5.78 28.25 4.06
C GLY A 678 5.47 27.60 2.72
N VAL A 679 6.45 27.65 1.83
CA VAL A 679 6.38 27.03 0.51
C VAL A 679 7.71 26.36 0.28
N GLY A 680 7.67 25.07 -0.05
CA GLY A 680 8.86 24.27 -0.27
C GLY A 680 8.68 23.44 -1.53
N VAL A 681 9.78 23.25 -2.24
CA VAL A 681 9.85 22.43 -3.45
C VAL A 681 10.86 21.32 -3.23
N ALA A 682 10.57 20.14 -3.75
CA ALA A 682 11.54 19.06 -3.84
C ALA A 682 11.33 18.21 -5.09
N SER A 683 12.41 17.56 -5.55
CA SER A 683 12.36 16.64 -6.68
C SER A 683 12.78 15.22 -6.31
N CYS A 684 12.51 14.29 -7.21
CA CYS A 684 12.94 12.91 -7.09
C CYS A 684 13.24 12.28 -8.44
N TRP A 685 13.99 11.20 -8.38
CA TRP A 685 14.01 10.15 -9.40
C TRP A 685 14.07 8.78 -8.73
N TYR A 686 13.73 7.75 -9.50
CA TYR A 686 13.79 6.39 -9.01
C TYR A 686 14.02 5.39 -10.14
N GLY A 687 15.03 4.53 -9.99
CA GLY A 687 15.25 3.43 -10.89
C GLY A 687 14.16 2.35 -10.77
N CYS A 688 13.45 2.09 -11.87
CA CYS A 688 12.37 1.10 -11.93
C CYS A 688 12.94 -0.30 -12.16
N GLY A 689 12.70 -1.22 -11.21
CA GLY A 689 13.23 -2.59 -11.22
C GLY A 689 14.33 -2.86 -10.19
N ASN A 690 14.92 -4.06 -10.25
CA ASN A 690 16.04 -4.43 -9.39
C ASN A 690 17.28 -3.61 -9.76
N THR A 691 18.07 -3.22 -8.75
CA THR A 691 19.30 -2.43 -8.97
C THR A 691 20.39 -3.34 -9.51
N SER A 692 20.83 -3.13 -10.76
CA SER A 692 21.99 -3.83 -11.34
C SER A 692 21.89 -5.36 -11.33
N LEU A 693 20.66 -5.88 -11.30
CA LEU A 693 20.38 -7.31 -11.25
C LEU A 693 19.29 -7.65 -12.26
N PRO A 694 19.32 -8.87 -12.84
CA PRO A 694 18.22 -9.39 -13.64
C PRO A 694 16.88 -9.26 -12.92
N ASN A 695 15.85 -8.98 -13.69
CA ASN A 695 14.52 -8.73 -13.18
C ASN A 695 13.42 -9.16 -14.15
N PRO A 696 13.43 -10.42 -14.63
CA PRO A 696 12.51 -10.86 -15.68
C PRO A 696 11.05 -10.90 -15.21
N SER A 697 10.14 -10.77 -16.17
CA SER A 697 8.73 -11.13 -16.03
C SER A 697 8.29 -11.93 -17.23
N THR A 698 7.51 -12.98 -17.00
CA THR A 698 6.86 -13.77 -18.04
C THR A 698 5.35 -13.60 -17.96
N ILE A 699 4.69 -13.51 -19.11
CA ILE A 699 3.22 -13.47 -19.22
C ILE A 699 2.79 -14.51 -20.25
N LYS A 700 1.63 -15.14 -20.02
CA LYS A 700 1.01 -16.08 -20.95
C LYS A 700 -0.39 -15.59 -21.33
N ILE A 701 -0.72 -15.65 -22.61
CA ILE A 701 -2.04 -15.29 -23.15
C ILE A 701 -2.48 -16.33 -24.18
N GLY A 702 -3.76 -16.68 -24.18
CA GLY A 702 -4.30 -17.65 -25.13
C GLY A 702 -5.78 -17.46 -25.44
N ILE A 703 -6.24 -18.14 -26.48
CA ILE A 703 -7.63 -18.15 -26.93
C ILE A 703 -8.19 -19.55 -26.74
N SER A 704 -9.28 -19.68 -25.99
CA SER A 704 -10.00 -20.95 -25.84
C SER A 704 -10.81 -21.31 -27.10
N PRO A 705 -11.19 -22.59 -27.30
CA PRO A 705 -12.10 -22.99 -28.38
C PRO A 705 -13.44 -22.23 -28.39
N ALA A 706 -13.88 -21.72 -27.23
CA ALA A 706 -15.09 -20.92 -27.07
C ALA A 706 -14.90 -19.43 -27.40
N GLY A 707 -13.72 -19.00 -27.85
CA GLY A 707 -13.41 -17.61 -28.19
C GLY A 707 -13.09 -16.69 -27.01
N LYS A 708 -12.91 -17.22 -25.79
CA LYS A 708 -12.43 -16.42 -24.65
C LYS A 708 -10.94 -16.17 -24.75
N VAL A 709 -10.52 -14.91 -24.61
CA VAL A 709 -9.09 -14.52 -24.51
C VAL A 709 -8.70 -14.55 -23.04
N VAL A 710 -7.79 -15.44 -22.66
CA VAL A 710 -7.36 -15.66 -21.28
C VAL A 710 -5.96 -15.12 -21.06
N LEU A 711 -5.80 -14.20 -20.11
CA LEU A 711 -4.52 -13.62 -19.72
C LEU A 711 -4.07 -14.22 -18.38
N HIS A 712 -2.99 -14.99 -18.40
CA HIS A 712 -2.33 -15.54 -17.21
C HIS A 712 -1.26 -14.54 -16.73
N GLN A 713 -1.59 -13.81 -15.67
CA GLN A 713 -0.76 -12.76 -15.09
C GLN A 713 -0.30 -13.17 -13.68
N GLY A 714 0.97 -13.55 -13.55
CA GLY A 714 1.58 -13.88 -12.25
C GLY A 714 1.82 -12.68 -11.32
N ALA A 715 1.55 -11.45 -11.78
CA ALA A 715 1.75 -10.23 -11.00
C ALA A 715 0.63 -10.04 -9.98
N VAL A 716 0.97 -9.84 -8.70
CA VAL A 716 -0.01 -9.62 -7.64
C VAL A 716 -0.42 -8.14 -7.56
N ASP A 717 -1.73 -7.88 -7.59
CA ASP A 717 -2.31 -6.57 -7.32
C ASP A 717 -2.55 -6.41 -5.80
N ILE A 718 -1.84 -5.46 -5.19
CA ILE A 718 -2.00 -5.09 -3.77
C ILE A 718 -2.78 -3.79 -3.61
N GLY A 719 -3.51 -3.39 -4.64
CA GLY A 719 -4.30 -2.16 -4.73
C GLY A 719 -3.79 -1.16 -5.77
N GLN A 720 -2.59 -1.34 -6.31
CA GLN A 720 -2.01 -0.42 -7.30
C GLN A 720 -2.66 -0.51 -8.69
N GLY A 721 -3.41 -1.57 -9.00
CA GLY A 721 -4.17 -1.67 -10.24
C GLY A 721 -3.50 -2.45 -11.37
N SER A 722 -2.51 -3.30 -11.07
CA SER A 722 -1.85 -4.16 -12.07
C SER A 722 -2.85 -5.02 -12.85
N ASN A 723 -3.90 -5.51 -12.20
CA ASN A 723 -4.94 -6.32 -12.86
C ASN A 723 -5.63 -5.57 -14.00
N THR A 724 -5.79 -4.25 -13.86
CA THR A 724 -6.42 -3.41 -14.88
C THR A 724 -5.40 -2.97 -15.93
N VAL A 725 -4.25 -2.42 -15.53
CA VAL A 725 -3.29 -1.83 -16.49
C VAL A 725 -2.60 -2.87 -17.36
N ILE A 726 -2.28 -4.06 -16.84
CA ILE A 726 -1.67 -5.13 -17.65
C ILE A 726 -2.70 -5.68 -18.65
N SER A 727 -3.97 -5.79 -18.25
CA SER A 727 -5.06 -6.18 -19.15
C SER A 727 -5.30 -5.13 -20.26
N GLN A 728 -5.23 -3.84 -19.96
CA GLN A 728 -5.28 -2.76 -20.97
C GLN A 728 -4.14 -2.89 -22.00
N ILE A 729 -2.91 -3.09 -21.52
CA ILE A 729 -1.73 -3.28 -22.36
C ILE A 729 -1.88 -4.52 -23.26
N ALA A 730 -2.33 -5.64 -22.70
CA ALA A 730 -2.53 -6.88 -23.45
C ALA A 730 -3.63 -6.75 -24.52
N ALA A 731 -4.74 -6.09 -24.19
CA ALA A 731 -5.87 -5.88 -25.10
C ALA A 731 -5.45 -5.06 -26.34
N ASP A 732 -4.75 -3.94 -26.15
CA ASP A 732 -4.26 -3.12 -27.25
C ASP A 732 -3.17 -3.81 -28.06
N ALA A 733 -2.26 -4.54 -27.41
CA ALA A 733 -1.22 -5.31 -28.09
C ALA A 733 -1.79 -6.41 -29.00
N LEU A 734 -2.89 -7.06 -28.59
CA LEU A 734 -3.59 -8.06 -29.37
C LEU A 734 -4.55 -7.44 -30.42
N GLY A 735 -5.07 -6.24 -30.14
CA GLY A 735 -6.04 -5.54 -30.99
C GLY A 735 -7.48 -6.03 -30.78
N VAL A 736 -7.88 -6.21 -29.52
CA VAL A 736 -9.22 -6.67 -29.10
C VAL A 736 -9.81 -5.75 -28.02
N PRO A 737 -11.14 -5.74 -27.81
CA PRO A 737 -11.71 -4.94 -26.73
C PRO A 737 -11.28 -5.46 -25.35
N LEU A 738 -11.07 -4.55 -24.39
CA LEU A 738 -10.68 -4.89 -23.01
C LEU A 738 -11.66 -5.86 -22.34
N SER A 739 -12.96 -5.73 -22.63
CA SER A 739 -14.02 -6.58 -22.09
C SER A 739 -13.91 -8.06 -22.49
N LEU A 740 -13.10 -8.38 -23.51
CA LEU A 740 -12.86 -9.76 -23.94
C LEU A 740 -11.79 -10.48 -23.10
N ILE A 741 -10.97 -9.72 -22.35
CA ILE A 741 -9.89 -10.28 -21.54
C ILE A 741 -10.45 -10.93 -20.28
N VAL A 742 -10.23 -12.23 -20.14
CA VAL A 742 -10.47 -13.00 -18.92
C VAL A 742 -9.15 -13.12 -18.16
N LEU A 743 -9.04 -12.45 -17.03
CA LEU A 743 -7.84 -12.48 -16.20
C LEU A 743 -7.77 -13.76 -15.35
N ARG A 744 -6.60 -14.39 -15.35
CA ARG A 744 -6.17 -15.38 -14.34
C ARG A 744 -5.07 -14.73 -13.51
N SER A 745 -5.41 -14.42 -12.27
CA SER A 745 -4.50 -13.84 -11.28
C SER A 745 -3.38 -14.79 -10.89
N ALA A 746 -2.40 -14.27 -10.16
CA ALA A 746 -1.24 -15.00 -9.70
C ALA A 746 -1.62 -16.30 -8.96
N ASP A 747 -0.96 -17.37 -9.36
CA ASP A 747 -1.00 -18.71 -8.75
C ASP A 747 0.19 -19.48 -9.32
N THR A 748 1.07 -19.99 -8.46
CA THR A 748 2.35 -20.58 -8.89
C THR A 748 2.19 -21.87 -9.70
N ALA A 749 0.99 -22.46 -9.76
CA ALA A 749 0.70 -23.63 -10.58
C ALA A 749 0.20 -23.32 -12.00
N ILE A 750 -0.45 -22.17 -12.22
CA ILE A 750 -1.13 -21.89 -13.50
C ILE A 750 -0.68 -20.60 -14.20
N THR A 751 -0.01 -19.70 -13.49
CA THR A 751 0.59 -18.49 -14.08
C THR A 751 2.09 -18.66 -14.15
N PRO A 752 2.79 -18.06 -15.13
CA PRO A 752 4.25 -18.00 -15.09
C PRO A 752 4.75 -16.95 -14.09
N ASP A 753 6.03 -17.02 -13.71
CA ASP A 753 6.63 -16.05 -12.79
C ASP A 753 6.70 -14.64 -13.41
N ALA A 754 5.91 -13.73 -12.84
CA ALA A 754 5.92 -12.33 -13.23
C ALA A 754 6.85 -11.49 -12.34
N GLY A 755 7.59 -12.11 -11.43
CA GLY A 755 8.41 -11.46 -10.41
C GLY A 755 7.58 -10.82 -9.29
N LYS A 756 8.26 -10.50 -8.20
CA LYS A 756 7.71 -9.83 -7.02
C LYS A 756 7.10 -8.45 -7.32
N THR A 757 5.97 -8.12 -6.69
CA THR A 757 5.34 -6.79 -6.75
C THR A 757 6.11 -5.79 -5.88
N SER A 758 7.22 -5.27 -6.42
CA SER A 758 8.09 -4.24 -5.79
C SER A 758 8.81 -3.39 -6.84
N ALA A 759 9.65 -2.45 -6.42
CA ALA A 759 10.54 -1.69 -7.31
C ALA A 759 9.84 -0.98 -8.50
N SER A 760 8.55 -0.65 -8.33
CA SER A 760 7.70 0.02 -9.31
C SER A 760 7.65 -0.69 -10.67
N ARG A 761 7.92 -2.01 -10.67
CA ARG A 761 8.25 -2.74 -11.88
C ARG A 761 7.04 -3.30 -12.62
N GLN A 762 5.88 -3.48 -11.98
CA GLN A 762 4.81 -4.31 -12.55
C GLN A 762 4.24 -3.72 -13.85
N THR A 763 3.89 -2.43 -13.87
CA THR A 763 3.47 -1.76 -15.12
C THR A 763 4.57 -1.74 -16.16
N PHE A 764 5.82 -1.55 -15.76
CA PHE A 764 6.97 -1.50 -16.67
C PHE A 764 7.30 -2.89 -17.23
N VAL A 765 7.78 -3.81 -16.40
CA VAL A 765 8.35 -5.09 -16.82
C VAL A 765 7.27 -6.10 -17.18
N SER A 766 6.29 -6.31 -16.31
CA SER A 766 5.20 -7.27 -16.56
C SER A 766 4.24 -6.73 -17.61
N GLY A 767 4.02 -5.41 -17.65
CA GLY A 767 3.35 -4.76 -18.77
C GLY A 767 4.09 -4.97 -20.10
N LYS A 768 5.42 -4.83 -20.15
CA LYS A 768 6.19 -5.11 -21.38
C LYS A 768 6.13 -6.58 -21.81
N ALA A 769 6.16 -7.51 -20.85
CA ALA A 769 5.94 -8.93 -21.13
C ALA A 769 4.52 -9.20 -21.67
N ALA A 770 3.50 -8.51 -21.15
CA ALA A 770 2.13 -8.60 -21.66
C ALA A 770 1.98 -7.97 -23.06
N GLU A 771 2.64 -6.84 -23.33
CA GLU A 771 2.71 -6.23 -24.67
C GLU A 771 3.29 -7.23 -25.67
N LYS A 772 4.46 -7.83 -25.35
CA LYS A 772 5.09 -8.84 -26.20
C LYS A 772 4.19 -10.05 -26.42
N SER A 773 3.58 -10.57 -25.36
CA SER A 773 2.70 -11.73 -25.43
C SER A 773 1.46 -11.46 -26.31
N GLY A 774 0.82 -10.29 -26.16
CA GLY A 774 -0.30 -9.87 -26.99
C GLY A 774 0.08 -9.72 -28.47
N ARG A 775 1.23 -9.11 -28.77
CA ARG A 775 1.75 -8.98 -30.14
C ARG A 775 2.09 -10.34 -30.76
N SER A 776 2.75 -11.22 -30.02
CA SER A 776 3.10 -12.58 -30.45
C SER A 776 1.85 -13.42 -30.76
N LEU A 777 0.81 -13.33 -29.92
CA LEU A 777 -0.48 -13.97 -30.18
C LEU A 777 -1.16 -13.40 -31.43
N ARG A 778 -1.16 -12.06 -31.57
CA ARG A 778 -1.70 -11.38 -32.76
C ARG A 778 -1.01 -11.85 -34.04
N GLU A 779 0.32 -11.87 -34.06
CA GLU A 779 1.11 -12.32 -35.21
C GLU A 779 0.79 -13.76 -35.61
N LYS A 780 0.61 -14.67 -34.64
CA LYS A 780 0.21 -16.06 -34.92
C LYS A 780 -1.16 -16.14 -35.60
N ILE A 781 -2.14 -15.37 -35.14
CA ILE A 781 -3.49 -15.30 -35.73
C ILE A 781 -3.42 -14.76 -37.16
N LEU A 782 -2.72 -13.65 -37.37
CA LEU A 782 -2.60 -13.00 -38.67
C LEU A 782 -1.85 -13.89 -39.67
N ARG A 783 -0.79 -14.58 -39.23
CA ARG A 783 -0.05 -15.55 -40.03
C ARG A 783 -0.92 -16.75 -40.40
N PHE A 784 -1.69 -17.29 -39.46
CA PHE A 784 -2.63 -18.38 -39.72
C PHE A 784 -3.67 -17.98 -40.78
N ALA A 785 -4.18 -16.75 -40.70
CA ALA A 785 -5.15 -16.22 -41.66
C ALA A 785 -4.51 -15.69 -42.96
N ASN A 786 -3.19 -15.63 -43.06
CA ASN A 786 -2.43 -15.08 -44.19
C ASN A 786 -2.89 -13.65 -44.57
N VAL A 787 -2.84 -12.72 -43.61
CA VAL A 787 -3.18 -11.29 -43.74
C VAL A 787 -2.09 -10.40 -43.12
N SER A 788 -2.10 -9.09 -43.40
CA SER A 788 -1.12 -8.16 -42.83
C SER A 788 -1.50 -7.66 -41.42
N GLU A 789 -0.60 -6.90 -40.80
CA GLU A 789 -0.79 -6.25 -39.49
C GLU A 789 -1.99 -5.29 -39.42
N ARG A 790 -2.47 -4.81 -40.59
CA ARG A 790 -3.61 -3.90 -40.71
C ARG A 790 -4.96 -4.58 -40.48
N ALA A 791 -5.00 -5.90 -40.43
CA ALA A 791 -6.26 -6.62 -40.27
C ALA A 791 -6.87 -6.42 -38.87
N THR A 792 -8.19 -6.33 -38.76
CA THR A 792 -8.90 -6.23 -37.47
C THR A 792 -9.39 -7.59 -37.02
N LEU A 793 -9.48 -7.79 -35.70
CA LEU A 793 -9.94 -9.04 -35.09
C LEU A 793 -11.28 -8.79 -34.38
N GLN A 794 -12.28 -9.61 -34.67
CA GLN A 794 -13.58 -9.57 -34.01
C GLN A 794 -14.00 -10.99 -33.59
N PHE A 795 -14.42 -11.14 -32.35
CA PHE A 795 -14.87 -12.41 -31.79
C PHE A 795 -16.41 -12.45 -31.74
N ASP A 796 -16.96 -13.57 -32.17
CA ASP A 796 -18.39 -13.87 -32.20
C ASP A 796 -18.57 -15.32 -31.68
N GLY A 797 -18.59 -15.47 -30.36
CA GLY A 797 -18.52 -16.77 -29.69
C GLY A 797 -17.26 -17.53 -30.13
N ALA A 798 -17.44 -18.77 -30.60
CA ALA A 798 -16.35 -19.61 -31.11
C ALA A 798 -15.84 -19.19 -32.50
N ALA A 799 -16.37 -18.14 -33.12
CA ALA A 799 -15.89 -17.68 -34.41
C ALA A 799 -15.02 -16.42 -34.30
N LEU A 800 -13.84 -16.49 -34.93
CA LEU A 800 -12.94 -15.35 -35.09
C LEU A 800 -13.09 -14.79 -36.50
N VAL A 801 -13.61 -13.56 -36.61
CA VAL A 801 -13.74 -12.81 -37.85
C VAL A 801 -12.55 -11.86 -38.01
N ILE A 802 -11.83 -11.99 -39.12
CA ILE A 802 -10.63 -11.23 -39.44
C ILE A 802 -10.90 -10.42 -40.70
N ARG A 803 -10.74 -9.10 -40.64
CA ARG A 803 -11.04 -8.19 -41.76
C ARG A 803 -9.82 -7.39 -42.20
N GLU A 804 -9.57 -7.35 -43.50
CA GLU A 804 -8.51 -6.55 -44.12
C GLU A 804 -9.04 -5.91 -45.41
N GLY A 805 -9.26 -4.59 -45.40
CA GLY A 805 -9.99 -3.92 -46.48
C GLY A 805 -11.39 -4.53 -46.65
N GLU A 806 -11.73 -4.97 -47.86
CA GLU A 806 -12.99 -5.67 -48.15
C GLU A 806 -12.95 -7.19 -47.85
N ALA A 807 -11.76 -7.76 -47.64
CA ALA A 807 -11.61 -9.20 -47.39
C ALA A 807 -12.04 -9.54 -45.96
N THR A 808 -12.88 -10.57 -45.82
CA THR A 808 -13.33 -11.10 -44.52
C THR A 808 -13.04 -12.60 -44.46
N ARG A 809 -12.32 -13.04 -43.43
CA ARG A 809 -12.05 -14.44 -43.12
C ARG A 809 -12.73 -14.81 -41.81
N ARG A 810 -13.36 -15.98 -41.74
CA ARG A 810 -13.97 -16.51 -40.51
C ARG A 810 -13.27 -17.82 -40.16
N VAL A 811 -12.72 -17.87 -38.95
CA VAL A 811 -12.05 -19.05 -38.38
C VAL A 811 -12.97 -19.64 -37.31
N ASP A 812 -13.33 -20.91 -37.44
CA ASP A 812 -14.02 -21.66 -36.40
C ASP A 812 -12.99 -22.15 -35.37
N LEU A 813 -12.96 -21.51 -34.21
CA LEU A 813 -12.03 -21.84 -33.13
C LEU A 813 -12.38 -23.19 -32.49
N ALA A 814 -13.65 -23.61 -32.50
CA ALA A 814 -14.05 -24.88 -31.89
C ALA A 814 -13.50 -26.10 -32.65
N GLY A 815 -13.21 -25.94 -33.95
CA GLY A 815 -12.63 -26.97 -34.80
C GLY A 815 -11.10 -27.06 -34.75
N LEU A 816 -10.42 -26.17 -34.02
CA LEU A 816 -8.96 -26.16 -33.92
C LEU A 816 -8.44 -27.06 -32.80
N ALA A 817 -7.26 -27.63 -33.00
CA ALA A 817 -6.57 -28.39 -31.95
C ALA A 817 -6.17 -27.45 -30.80
N VAL A 818 -6.29 -27.95 -29.57
CA VAL A 818 -5.84 -27.24 -28.36
C VAL A 818 -4.45 -27.68 -27.94
N ASP A 819 -3.69 -26.76 -27.35
CA ASP A 819 -2.43 -27.06 -26.67
C ASP A 819 -2.64 -27.64 -25.25
N ALA A 820 -1.55 -27.87 -24.51
CA ALA A 820 -1.58 -28.43 -23.16
C ALA A 820 -2.31 -27.53 -22.13
N ASP A 821 -2.41 -26.23 -22.42
CA ASP A 821 -3.14 -25.26 -21.61
C ASP A 821 -4.60 -25.10 -22.05
N GLY A 822 -5.03 -25.83 -23.09
CA GLY A 822 -6.39 -25.79 -23.63
C GLY A 822 -6.63 -24.64 -24.60
N PHE A 823 -5.59 -24.03 -25.17
CA PHE A 823 -5.72 -22.91 -26.11
C PHE A 823 -5.57 -23.35 -27.57
N VAL A 824 -6.37 -22.76 -28.45
CA VAL A 824 -6.26 -22.95 -29.91
C VAL A 824 -5.22 -22.01 -30.54
N PHE A 825 -4.96 -20.89 -29.88
CA PHE A 825 -3.80 -20.03 -30.11
C PHE A 825 -3.25 -19.60 -28.75
N GLY A 826 -1.96 -19.84 -28.51
CA GLY A 826 -1.28 -19.46 -27.28
C GLY A 826 0.03 -18.72 -27.55
N ALA A 827 0.38 -17.77 -26.69
CA ALA A 827 1.67 -17.10 -26.67
C ALA A 827 2.15 -16.89 -25.23
N GLN A 828 3.46 -17.00 -25.03
CA GLN A 828 4.12 -16.74 -23.75
C GLN A 828 5.43 -16.05 -24.05
N GLU A 829 5.61 -14.85 -23.49
CA GLU A 829 6.82 -14.05 -23.72
C GLU A 829 7.41 -13.56 -22.40
N THR A 830 8.73 -13.39 -22.42
CA THR A 830 9.51 -12.87 -21.28
C THR A 830 10.11 -11.52 -21.64
N TYR A 831 10.12 -10.60 -20.68
CA TYR A 831 10.91 -9.38 -20.75
C TYR A 831 11.77 -9.25 -19.49
N ASP A 832 13.07 -9.08 -19.72
CA ASP A 832 14.05 -8.72 -18.70
C ASP A 832 14.67 -7.38 -19.09
N PRO A 833 14.52 -6.31 -18.29
CA PRO A 833 15.06 -5.01 -18.63
C PRO A 833 16.59 -5.03 -18.77
N PRO A 834 17.17 -4.36 -19.78
CA PRO A 834 18.61 -4.34 -19.97
C PRO A 834 19.30 -3.57 -18.83
N THR A 835 20.09 -4.28 -18.00
CA THR A 835 20.92 -3.70 -16.93
C THR A 835 22.32 -4.29 -16.97
N LEU A 836 23.28 -3.57 -16.39
CA LEU A 836 24.66 -4.04 -16.19
C LEU A 836 25.02 -4.00 -14.71
N PRO A 837 25.84 -4.95 -14.23
CA PRO A 837 26.39 -4.89 -12.88
C PRO A 837 27.23 -3.62 -12.70
N LEU A 838 27.34 -3.15 -11.46
CA LEU A 838 28.24 -2.06 -11.12
C LEU A 838 29.64 -2.60 -10.84
N ASP A 839 30.67 -1.86 -11.25
CA ASP A 839 32.06 -2.14 -10.89
C ASP A 839 32.38 -1.75 -9.43
N GLU A 840 33.64 -1.91 -9.01
CA GLU A 840 34.09 -1.58 -7.66
C GLU A 840 33.90 -0.10 -7.27
N LYS A 841 33.79 0.80 -8.26
CA LYS A 841 33.51 2.23 -8.06
C LYS A 841 32.02 2.55 -8.23
N GLY A 842 31.17 1.54 -8.35
CA GLY A 842 29.74 1.73 -8.56
C GLY A 842 29.38 2.25 -9.95
N GLN A 843 30.26 2.08 -10.96
CA GLN A 843 30.01 2.52 -12.34
C GLN A 843 29.36 1.42 -13.16
N GLY A 844 28.38 1.77 -13.99
CA GLY A 844 27.60 0.85 -14.83
C GLY A 844 26.20 1.38 -15.15
N THR A 845 25.34 0.49 -15.66
CA THR A 845 23.95 0.77 -16.07
C THR A 845 22.99 0.08 -15.10
N PRO A 846 22.70 0.66 -13.93
CA PRO A 846 21.91 -0.01 -12.89
C PRO A 846 20.43 -0.20 -13.24
N TYR A 847 19.89 0.61 -14.16
CA TYR A 847 18.47 0.59 -14.53
C TYR A 847 18.26 0.83 -16.02
N ALA A 848 17.26 0.15 -16.58
CA ALA A 848 16.78 0.42 -17.94
C ALA A 848 15.95 1.71 -18.02
N GLN A 849 15.22 2.03 -16.94
CA GLN A 849 14.26 3.13 -16.88
C GLN A 849 14.27 3.79 -15.50
N TYR A 850 14.06 5.11 -15.47
CA TYR A 850 13.83 5.90 -14.25
C TYR A 850 12.48 6.62 -14.32
N GLY A 851 11.79 6.71 -13.19
CA GLY A 851 10.66 7.64 -12.99
C GLY A 851 11.15 8.95 -12.38
N TYR A 852 10.47 10.07 -12.70
CA TYR A 852 10.84 11.41 -12.21
C TYR A 852 9.62 12.14 -11.65
N GLY A 853 9.87 13.07 -10.73
CA GLY A 853 8.80 13.90 -10.19
C GLY A 853 9.32 15.07 -9.38
N ALA A 854 8.43 16.04 -9.16
CA ALA A 854 8.65 17.17 -8.28
C ALA A 854 7.33 17.57 -7.61
N GLN A 855 7.43 18.08 -6.38
CA GLN A 855 6.27 18.51 -5.61
C GLN A 855 6.52 19.87 -4.97
N ILE A 856 5.45 20.66 -4.87
CA ILE A 856 5.37 21.87 -4.03
C ILE A 856 4.48 21.55 -2.84
N ALA A 857 4.95 21.88 -1.63
CA ALA A 857 4.16 21.87 -0.42
C ALA A 857 3.89 23.31 0.05
N GLU A 858 2.62 23.65 0.24
CA GLU A 858 2.15 24.88 0.86
C GLU A 858 1.62 24.56 2.27
N LEU A 859 2.09 25.28 3.29
CA LEU A 859 1.70 25.03 4.66
C LEU A 859 1.65 26.29 5.51
N GLU A 860 1.01 26.20 6.66
CA GLU A 860 0.99 27.19 7.73
C GLU A 860 1.59 26.55 9.00
N VAL A 861 2.51 27.26 9.66
CA VAL A 861 3.09 26.88 10.95
C VAL A 861 2.59 27.82 12.03
N ASP A 862 2.03 27.26 13.10
CA ASP A 862 1.81 27.99 14.34
C ASP A 862 3.13 28.11 15.10
N LEU A 863 3.67 29.32 15.22
CA LEU A 863 5.00 29.53 15.80
C LEU A 863 5.06 29.28 17.32
N LYS A 864 3.90 29.24 17.99
CA LYS A 864 3.80 29.01 19.44
C LYS A 864 3.72 27.51 19.74
N LEU A 865 2.93 26.78 18.94
CA LEU A 865 2.62 25.36 19.15
C LEU A 865 3.54 24.43 18.35
N GLY A 866 4.15 24.91 17.26
CA GLY A 866 4.91 24.10 16.32
C GLY A 866 4.02 23.23 15.42
N THR A 867 2.70 23.38 15.47
CA THR A 867 1.75 22.61 14.64
C THR A 867 1.79 23.09 13.21
N VAL A 868 1.68 22.15 12.27
CA VAL A 868 1.67 22.39 10.83
C VAL A 868 0.28 22.09 10.28
N LYS A 869 -0.27 23.02 9.50
CA LYS A 869 -1.45 22.80 8.67
C LYS A 869 -1.02 22.79 7.21
N LEU A 870 -1.19 21.67 6.52
CA LEU A 870 -0.98 21.61 5.07
C LEU A 870 -2.15 22.32 4.37
N ILE A 871 -1.83 23.21 3.44
CA ILE A 871 -2.80 23.99 2.68
C ILE A 871 -3.08 23.34 1.34
N LYS A 872 -2.02 22.96 0.62
CA LYS A 872 -2.09 22.36 -0.71
C LYS A 872 -0.78 21.65 -1.06
N ILE A 873 -0.88 20.59 -1.85
CA ILE A 873 0.27 20.00 -2.54
C ILE A 873 0.01 20.00 -4.04
N THR A 874 0.95 20.51 -4.83
CA THR A 874 0.94 20.37 -6.30
C THR A 874 2.06 19.42 -6.70
N ALA A 875 1.74 18.41 -7.49
CA ALA A 875 2.62 17.28 -7.79
C ALA A 875 2.73 17.03 -9.30
N ALA A 876 3.89 17.32 -9.88
CA ALA A 876 4.21 17.00 -11.26
C ALA A 876 5.03 15.71 -11.33
N HIS A 877 4.53 14.70 -12.03
CA HIS A 877 5.20 13.41 -12.17
C HIS A 877 5.30 13.01 -13.64
N ASP A 878 6.50 12.61 -14.04
CA ASP A 878 6.76 12.03 -15.33
C ASP A 878 6.45 10.54 -15.32
N VAL A 879 5.34 10.20 -15.96
CA VAL A 879 4.78 8.85 -15.97
C VAL A 879 5.05 8.12 -17.28
N GLY A 880 5.84 8.73 -18.18
CA GLY A 880 5.94 8.27 -19.56
C GLY A 880 4.57 8.34 -20.23
N ARG A 881 4.05 7.20 -20.68
CA ARG A 881 2.63 7.07 -21.06
C ARG A 881 1.79 6.63 -19.87
N ALA A 882 0.79 7.43 -19.48
CA ALA A 882 -0.22 7.03 -18.52
C ALA A 882 -1.10 5.91 -19.12
N ILE A 883 -0.94 4.68 -18.65
CA ILE A 883 -1.80 3.56 -19.09
C ILE A 883 -3.24 3.77 -18.63
N ASN A 884 -3.40 4.22 -17.38
CA ASN A 884 -4.68 4.58 -16.79
C ASN A 884 -4.52 5.84 -15.93
N PRO A 885 -4.84 7.03 -16.47
CA PRO A 885 -4.66 8.30 -15.76
C PRO A 885 -5.30 8.35 -14.36
N LEU A 886 -6.50 7.80 -14.20
CA LEU A 886 -7.20 7.78 -12.91
C LEU A 886 -6.44 6.97 -11.84
N LEU A 887 -5.85 5.84 -12.22
CA LEU A 887 -5.05 5.01 -11.31
C LEU A 887 -3.69 5.64 -11.01
N VAL A 888 -3.09 6.31 -11.99
CA VAL A 888 -1.85 7.09 -11.83
C VAL A 888 -2.03 8.17 -10.77
N GLU A 889 -3.08 8.99 -10.88
CA GLU A 889 -3.43 10.00 -9.88
C GLU A 889 -3.61 9.37 -8.49
N GLY A 890 -4.33 8.25 -8.39
CA GLY A 890 -4.53 7.57 -7.10
C GLY A 890 -3.23 7.08 -6.47
N GLN A 891 -2.26 6.64 -7.28
CA GLN A 891 -0.92 6.30 -6.78
C GLN A 891 -0.17 7.52 -6.26
N ILE A 892 -0.28 8.66 -6.96
CA ILE A 892 0.32 9.94 -6.56
C ILE A 892 -0.26 10.41 -5.23
N GLU A 893 -1.59 10.49 -5.12
CA GLU A 893 -2.30 10.89 -3.89
C GLU A 893 -1.93 9.99 -2.70
N GLY A 894 -1.92 8.66 -2.90
CA GLY A 894 -1.51 7.71 -1.88
C GLY A 894 -0.05 7.83 -1.46
N GLY A 895 0.84 8.10 -2.43
CA GLY A 895 2.27 8.31 -2.17
C GLY A 895 2.51 9.58 -1.35
N ILE A 896 1.82 10.66 -1.70
CA ILE A 896 1.84 11.92 -0.97
C ILE A 896 1.32 11.72 0.46
N ALA A 897 0.22 11.02 0.66
CA ALA A 897 -0.29 10.74 2.01
C ALA A 897 0.76 10.01 2.87
N GLN A 898 1.39 8.94 2.36
CA GLN A 898 2.47 8.26 3.09
C GLN A 898 3.69 9.18 3.33
N GLY A 899 4.01 10.06 2.38
CA GLY A 899 5.08 11.06 2.50
C GLY A 899 4.80 12.12 3.57
N ILE A 900 3.55 12.57 3.71
CA ILE A 900 3.08 13.46 4.79
C ILE A 900 3.31 12.78 6.14
N GLY A 901 2.94 11.50 6.23
CA GLY A 901 3.15 10.69 7.42
C GLY A 901 4.61 10.67 7.84
N MET A 902 5.51 10.27 6.93
CA MET A 902 6.96 10.28 7.14
C MET A 902 7.48 11.67 7.54
N ALA A 903 6.92 12.75 6.99
CA ALA A 903 7.37 14.10 7.25
C ALA A 903 6.98 14.61 8.65
N LEU A 904 5.76 14.34 9.12
CA LEU A 904 5.14 15.09 10.23
C LEU A 904 4.76 14.26 11.46
N MET A 905 4.49 12.95 11.31
CA MET A 905 3.81 12.20 12.39
C MET A 905 4.27 10.76 12.60
N GLU A 906 4.65 10.03 11.55
CA GLU A 906 4.91 8.60 11.63
C GLU A 906 6.28 8.29 12.27
N GLU A 907 6.25 7.71 13.46
CA GLU A 907 7.45 7.29 14.20
C GLU A 907 7.14 6.00 14.96
N TYR A 908 7.68 4.87 14.48
CA TYR A 908 7.58 3.60 15.20
C TYR A 908 8.68 3.55 16.27
N ILE A 909 8.29 3.50 17.54
CA ILE A 909 9.22 3.38 18.66
C ILE A 909 9.18 1.93 19.16
N PRO A 910 10.27 1.15 18.98
CA PRO A 910 10.30 -0.24 19.41
C PRO A 910 9.92 -0.39 20.89
N GLY A 911 9.02 -1.32 21.19
CA GLY A 911 8.56 -1.61 22.56
C GLY A 911 7.58 -0.61 23.17
N ARG A 912 7.26 0.47 22.44
CA ARG A 912 6.27 1.46 22.87
C ARG A 912 5.10 1.56 21.90
N THR A 913 5.38 1.52 20.60
CA THR A 913 4.39 1.64 19.54
C THR A 913 3.94 0.26 19.12
N GLU A 914 2.71 -0.14 19.47
CA GLU A 914 2.24 -1.51 19.28
C GLU A 914 0.88 -1.64 18.58
N ASN A 915 0.18 -0.53 18.34
CA ASN A 915 -1.07 -0.52 17.59
C ASN A 915 -1.23 0.81 16.83
N LEU A 916 -2.46 1.15 16.40
CA LEU A 916 -2.72 2.37 15.62
C LEU A 916 -3.16 3.58 16.49
N HIS A 917 -3.54 3.39 17.76
CA HIS A 917 -3.74 4.51 18.69
C HIS A 917 -2.43 5.19 19.10
N ASP A 918 -1.30 4.47 19.07
CA ASP A 918 0.04 4.97 19.40
C ASP A 918 0.99 5.05 18.20
N TYR A 919 0.57 4.57 17.02
CA TYR A 919 1.18 4.84 15.71
C TYR A 919 0.26 5.64 14.79
N LEU A 920 0.49 6.94 14.71
CA LEU A 920 -0.37 7.84 13.95
C LEU A 920 0.02 7.85 12.47
N ILE A 921 -0.90 7.43 11.61
CA ILE A 921 -0.83 7.62 10.15
C ILE A 921 -1.77 8.75 9.72
N PRO A 922 -1.53 9.39 8.56
CA PRO A 922 -2.41 10.45 8.08
C PRO A 922 -3.87 10.00 7.94
N THR A 923 -4.75 10.77 8.57
CA THR A 923 -6.20 10.65 8.47
C THR A 923 -6.73 11.49 7.31
N ILE A 924 -8.04 11.42 7.10
CA ILE A 924 -8.74 12.23 6.09
C ILE A 924 -8.57 13.74 6.31
N GLY A 925 -8.40 14.18 7.56
CA GLY A 925 -8.20 15.59 7.91
C GLY A 925 -6.75 16.08 7.77
N ASP A 926 -5.79 15.16 7.66
CA ASP A 926 -4.37 15.49 7.53
C ASP A 926 -3.93 15.70 6.07
N VAL A 927 -4.68 15.13 5.12
CA VAL A 927 -4.33 15.20 3.69
C VAL A 927 -4.97 16.44 3.03
N PRO A 928 -4.17 17.41 2.54
CA PRO A 928 -4.71 18.62 1.91
C PRO A 928 -5.26 18.31 0.51
N PRO A 929 -5.91 19.28 -0.16
CA PRO A 929 -6.10 19.21 -1.60
C PRO A 929 -4.78 18.93 -2.34
N ILE A 930 -4.84 17.97 -3.27
CA ILE A 930 -3.71 17.57 -4.13
C ILE A 930 -4.05 17.92 -5.57
N GLU A 931 -3.20 18.70 -6.21
CA GLU A 931 -3.25 18.97 -7.64
C GLU A 931 -2.22 18.11 -8.36
N THR A 932 -2.68 17.19 -9.21
CA THR A 932 -1.81 16.28 -9.95
C THR A 932 -1.58 16.78 -11.37
N ILE A 933 -0.32 16.86 -11.78
CA ILE A 933 0.10 17.20 -13.15
C ILE A 933 0.81 15.97 -13.73
N LEU A 934 0.18 15.37 -14.74
CA LEU A 934 0.77 14.23 -15.46
C LEU A 934 1.67 14.76 -16.57
N VAL A 935 2.97 14.55 -16.41
CA VAL A 935 3.97 14.83 -17.43
C VAL A 935 4.19 13.54 -18.23
N GLU A 936 4.01 13.60 -19.54
CA GLU A 936 4.19 12.43 -20.40
C GLU A 936 5.46 12.56 -21.25
N VAL A 937 6.60 12.08 -20.75
CA VAL A 937 7.85 11.95 -21.51
C VAL A 937 8.11 10.46 -21.77
N PRO A 938 7.68 9.91 -22.93
CA PRO A 938 7.72 8.47 -23.19
C PRO A 938 9.12 7.87 -23.04
N ASP A 939 9.17 6.65 -22.53
CA ASP A 939 10.40 5.89 -22.38
C ASP A 939 10.39 4.65 -23.31
N PRO A 940 11.44 4.44 -24.12
CA PRO A 940 11.45 3.38 -25.14
C PRO A 940 11.39 1.95 -24.58
N GLU A 941 11.83 1.75 -23.33
CA GLU A 941 11.79 0.43 -22.69
C GLU A 941 10.38 0.12 -22.15
N GLY A 942 9.60 1.16 -21.83
CA GLY A 942 8.24 1.06 -21.33
C GLY A 942 7.25 0.42 -22.31
N PRO A 943 6.22 -0.30 -21.85
CA PRO A 943 5.12 -0.70 -22.71
C PRO A 943 4.36 0.54 -23.17
N PHE A 944 4.25 0.74 -24.49
CA PHE A 944 3.66 1.94 -25.08
C PHE A 944 4.26 3.28 -24.56
N GLY A 945 5.50 3.26 -24.06
CA GLY A 945 6.15 4.45 -23.49
C GLY A 945 5.98 4.66 -21.98
N ALA A 946 5.27 3.75 -21.28
CA ALA A 946 4.93 3.91 -19.85
C ALA A 946 6.11 3.71 -18.90
N LYS A 947 6.05 4.42 -17.76
CA LYS A 947 7.02 4.26 -16.67
C LYS A 947 6.45 3.55 -15.44
N GLY A 948 7.33 2.95 -14.66
CA GLY A 948 7.02 2.54 -13.29
C GLY A 948 6.74 3.75 -12.40
N LEU A 949 5.60 3.76 -11.69
CA LEU A 949 5.14 4.92 -10.90
C LEU A 949 5.20 4.72 -9.39
N GLY A 950 4.98 3.49 -8.93
CA GLY A 950 4.56 3.17 -7.58
C GLY A 950 5.32 3.94 -6.50
N GLU A 951 6.64 4.03 -6.52
CA GLU A 951 7.41 4.49 -5.36
C GLU A 951 7.86 5.94 -5.41
N HIS A 952 8.15 6.47 -6.60
CA HIS A 952 8.79 7.77 -6.71
C HIS A 952 7.86 8.92 -6.30
N VAL A 953 6.55 8.68 -6.36
CA VAL A 953 5.50 9.62 -5.93
C VAL A 953 5.52 9.98 -4.44
N LEU A 954 6.16 9.17 -3.60
CA LEU A 954 6.33 9.46 -2.16
C LEU A 954 7.58 10.30 -1.88
N ILE A 955 8.63 10.13 -2.71
CA ILE A 955 9.99 10.58 -2.42
C ILE A 955 10.10 12.09 -2.16
N PRO A 956 9.51 12.99 -2.97
CA PRO A 956 9.72 14.42 -2.82
C PRO A 956 8.82 15.05 -1.73
N THR A 957 7.83 14.33 -1.21
CA THR A 957 6.84 14.92 -0.28
C THR A 957 7.46 15.41 1.02
N ALA A 958 8.21 14.54 1.71
CA ALA A 958 8.82 14.89 2.99
C ALA A 958 9.82 16.06 2.88
N PRO A 959 10.80 16.06 1.94
CA PRO A 959 11.67 17.22 1.79
C PRO A 959 10.94 18.49 1.36
N ALA A 960 9.90 18.42 0.52
CA ALA A 960 9.12 19.61 0.17
C ALA A 960 8.46 20.23 1.42
N ILE A 961 7.89 19.41 2.30
CA ILE A 961 7.31 19.85 3.58
C ILE A 961 8.38 20.44 4.51
N LEU A 962 9.53 19.79 4.66
CA LEU A 962 10.62 20.29 5.51
C LEU A 962 11.17 21.64 5.00
N ASN A 963 11.34 21.78 3.68
CA ASN A 963 11.75 23.04 3.04
C ASN A 963 10.68 24.13 3.21
N ALA A 964 9.39 23.77 3.21
CA ALA A 964 8.30 24.70 3.47
C ALA A 964 8.29 25.14 4.94
N ILE A 965 8.51 24.24 5.90
CA ILE A 965 8.68 24.58 7.33
C ILE A 965 9.84 25.56 7.50
N ARG A 966 10.99 25.28 6.88
CA ARG A 966 12.15 26.19 6.91
C ARG A 966 11.82 27.55 6.32
N HIS A 967 11.11 27.61 5.18
CA HIS A 967 10.68 28.88 4.59
C HIS A 967 9.78 29.69 5.54
N ALA A 968 8.84 29.04 6.23
CA ALA A 968 7.93 29.71 7.15
C ALA A 968 8.62 30.22 8.43
N THR A 969 9.62 29.49 8.92
CA THR A 969 10.11 29.61 10.30
C THR A 969 11.58 30.01 10.42
N GLY A 970 12.36 29.85 9.35
CA GLY A 970 13.82 29.94 9.36
C GLY A 970 14.54 28.76 10.01
N VAL A 971 13.83 27.76 10.56
CA VAL A 971 14.46 26.67 11.31
C VAL A 971 14.65 25.39 10.50
N LEU A 972 15.71 24.66 10.83
CA LEU A 972 16.03 23.36 10.26
C LEU A 972 15.64 22.24 11.24
N VAL A 973 14.84 21.28 10.77
CA VAL A 973 14.54 20.07 11.53
C VAL A 973 15.43 18.93 11.03
N THR A 974 16.36 18.47 11.87
CA THR A 974 17.36 17.45 11.51
C THR A 974 16.97 16.04 11.92
N LYS A 975 15.86 15.85 12.64
CA LYS A 975 15.30 14.53 12.99
C LYS A 975 13.86 14.42 12.52
N VAL A 976 13.60 13.47 11.64
CA VAL A 976 12.29 13.21 11.01
C VAL A 976 11.59 12.03 11.71
N PRO A 977 10.28 12.15 12.03
CA PRO A 977 9.33 13.19 11.60
C PRO A 977 9.47 14.54 12.33
N ALA A 978 9.14 15.63 11.65
CA ALA A 978 9.06 16.99 12.20
C ALA A 978 7.77 17.18 13.02
N THR A 979 7.71 16.51 14.17
CA THR A 979 6.57 16.61 15.08
C THR A 979 6.43 18.04 15.63
N PRO A 980 5.23 18.43 16.11
CA PRO A 980 5.04 19.77 16.69
C PRO A 980 6.04 20.09 17.81
N SER A 981 6.37 19.09 18.63
CA SER A 981 7.37 19.23 19.69
C SER A 981 8.78 19.54 19.17
N ARG A 982 9.21 18.90 18.08
CA ARG A 982 10.53 19.11 17.44
C ARG A 982 10.60 20.46 16.72
N ILE A 983 9.55 20.83 15.99
CA ILE A 983 9.46 22.14 15.33
C ILE A 983 9.51 23.26 16.38
N ARG A 984 8.71 23.14 17.44
CA ARG A 984 8.68 24.13 18.52
C ARG A 984 10.03 24.25 19.25
N ALA A 985 10.71 23.13 19.48
CA ALA A 985 12.05 23.14 20.07
C ALA A 985 13.03 23.91 19.18
N ALA A 986 13.08 23.61 17.88
CA ALA A 986 13.94 24.30 16.92
C ALA A 986 13.64 25.82 16.83
N ILE A 987 12.35 26.22 16.82
CA ILE A 987 11.96 27.64 16.86
C ILE A 987 12.45 28.34 18.12
N ARG A 988 12.39 27.67 19.28
CA ARG A 988 12.87 28.25 20.55
C ARG A 988 14.38 28.40 20.55
N GLU A 989 15.11 27.40 20.06
CA GLU A 989 16.57 27.43 19.97
C GLU A 989 17.06 28.55 19.03
N ALA A 990 16.41 28.75 17.89
CA ALA A 990 16.78 29.82 16.95
C ALA A 990 16.48 31.25 17.44
N ARG A 991 15.73 31.41 18.54
CA ARG A 991 15.40 32.70 19.16
C ARG A 991 16.25 33.01 20.40
N LEU A 992 17.03 32.04 20.88
CA LEU A 992 18.04 32.21 21.91
C LEU A 992 19.34 32.68 21.25
#